data_AF-A0A2V7TK47-F1
#
_entry.id   AF-A0A2V7TK47-F1
#
_cell.length_a   1.000
_cell.length_b   1.000
_cell.length_c   1.000
_cell.angle_alpha   90.00
_cell.angle_beta   90.00
_cell.angle_gamma   90.00
#
_symmetry.space_group_name_H-M   'P 1'
#
loop_
_entity.id
_entity.type
_entity.pdbx_description
1 polymer ?
#
loop_
_entity_poly.entity_id
_entity_poly.type
_entity_poly.pdbx_seq_one_letter_code
_entity_poly.pdbx_strand_id
1 'polypeptide(L)'
;MNLIPQSVRDAFGKLIDPLARVFIRLHVRPNLITTVGTLVLVASSAAFAVGWIRWGGVLLLVSGLFDMIDGRVARRADMITTFGAFYDSTLDRVGESALFSGIALYFLRGGVPPERMTLAVVACLVALATSLIVSYTRARAEGLGLTVKVGIAQRAERVLLLGAPSMFFGAGNHGALLFWIVVVLALATSLTVVRDASGARARTAISERTVIVVAQAGRDIAPAKGTLGVMLVGLGAVSTTFIAGVESVRRGAALPIGSLSQMGTIRLGKRTEKRSPKIKDFVPIADLQDLVFVAWDPIPDDAYGAAKKAGVLDPHHLEPIADFLKAIKPLPAAFDRSYVKRLTGTNVKSGKTKRDLAEQLRQDIRDFRKRSGVDRVVMIWAASTEVFLTAGPAHQSLQAFEKAMEQNDPAIAPSMLYAYAALMENVPFANGAPNLTVDVPALVGLADQRGLPIGGKDFKTGQTMMKTVLAPAFKARMLGLSGWYSTNILGNRDGEVLDDPESFKTKEESKLGVLEYILQPDQYPELYGNVFHKVRINYYPPRGDNKEGWDNIDIFGWMGYPMQIKVDFLCRDSILAAPIVLDLALFFDLAQRAGLSGIQEWLSFYFKSPQTAPGLYPEHDLFIQHIKLKNTLRWLMGEDQITHLGIEYYEKV
;
A
#
# COMPACT_ATOMS: atom_id res chain seq x y z
N MET A 1 -7.18 7.28 -36.02
CA MET A 1 -6.60 7.87 -37.24
C MET A 1 -6.80 9.37 -37.13
N ASN A 2 -5.71 10.12 -37.14
CA ASN A 2 -5.76 11.57 -37.31
C ASN A 2 -5.91 11.86 -38.82
N LEU A 3 -6.59 12.93 -39.19
CA LEU A 3 -6.77 13.32 -40.60
C LEU A 3 -5.45 13.80 -41.21
N ILE A 4 -4.55 14.36 -40.40
CA ILE A 4 -3.21 14.78 -40.82
C ILE A 4 -2.17 13.81 -40.24
N PRO A 5 -1.34 13.15 -41.08
CA PRO A 5 -0.25 12.28 -40.63
C PRO A 5 0.74 13.01 -39.72
N GLN A 6 1.25 12.33 -38.70
CA GLN A 6 2.17 12.91 -37.72
C GLN A 6 3.45 13.48 -38.38
N SER A 7 3.98 12.79 -39.40
CA SER A 7 5.14 13.23 -40.18
C SER A 7 4.93 14.60 -40.84
N VAL A 8 3.72 14.91 -41.29
CA VAL A 8 3.37 16.21 -41.89
C VAL A 8 3.34 17.30 -40.82
N ARG A 9 2.82 17.00 -39.63
CA ARG A 9 2.78 17.95 -38.50
C ARG A 9 4.19 18.27 -38.00
N ASP A 10 5.05 17.26 -37.94
CA ASP A 10 6.43 17.42 -37.50
C ASP A 10 7.25 18.23 -38.52
N ALA A 11 7.05 17.97 -39.82
CA ALA A 11 7.66 18.75 -40.90
C ALA A 11 7.22 20.22 -40.89
N PHE A 12 5.92 20.46 -40.75
CA PHE A 12 5.39 21.83 -40.63
C PHE A 12 5.87 22.52 -39.35
N GLY A 13 6.08 21.76 -38.27
CA GLY A 13 6.68 22.28 -37.06
C GLY A 13 8.10 22.78 -37.25
N LYS A 14 8.95 22.03 -37.95
CA LYS A 14 10.30 22.45 -38.31
C LYS A 14 10.31 23.73 -39.17
N LEU A 15 9.29 23.93 -39.99
CA LEU A 15 9.14 25.13 -40.82
C LEU A 15 8.82 26.39 -40.00
N ILE A 16 8.01 26.26 -38.94
CA ILE A 16 7.60 27.38 -38.07
C ILE A 16 8.66 27.72 -37.01
N ASP A 17 9.53 26.77 -36.67
CA ASP A 17 10.55 26.92 -35.63
C ASP A 17 11.46 28.16 -35.75
N PRO A 18 11.89 28.62 -36.94
CA PRO A 18 12.62 29.88 -37.09
C PRO A 18 11.81 31.09 -36.60
N LEU A 19 10.51 31.16 -36.90
CA LEU A 19 9.63 32.24 -36.46
C LEU A 19 9.46 32.22 -34.94
N ALA A 20 9.22 31.04 -34.36
CA ALA A 20 9.14 30.89 -32.90
C ALA A 20 10.43 31.38 -32.22
N ARG A 21 11.62 31.09 -32.78
CA ARG A 21 12.90 31.60 -32.27
C ARG A 21 13.02 33.13 -32.33
N VAL A 22 12.45 33.78 -33.35
CA VAL A 22 12.41 35.25 -33.43
C VAL A 22 11.54 35.82 -32.31
N PHE A 23 10.34 35.29 -32.09
CA PHE A 23 9.47 35.72 -30.98
C PHE A 23 10.12 35.55 -29.60
N ILE A 24 10.87 34.45 -29.40
CA ILE A 24 11.64 34.21 -28.18
C ILE A 24 12.74 35.26 -28.00
N ARG A 25 13.51 35.57 -29.05
CA ARG A 25 14.56 36.62 -29.00
C ARG A 25 13.98 38.00 -28.69
N LEU A 26 12.78 38.29 -29.19
CA LEU A 26 12.06 39.55 -28.94
C LEU A 26 11.32 39.56 -27.59
N HIS A 27 11.46 38.52 -26.75
CA HIS A 27 10.81 38.41 -25.43
C HIS A 27 9.28 38.57 -25.47
N VAL A 28 8.65 38.13 -26.55
CA VAL A 28 7.20 38.22 -26.72
C VAL A 28 6.52 37.16 -25.85
N ARG A 29 5.58 37.58 -25.00
CA ARG A 29 4.84 36.67 -24.11
C ARG A 29 3.86 35.79 -24.90
N PRO A 30 3.76 34.47 -24.63
CA PRO A 30 2.80 33.58 -25.30
C PRO A 30 1.37 34.10 -25.31
N ASN A 31 0.87 34.59 -24.16
CA ASN A 31 -0.50 35.11 -24.06
C ASN A 31 -0.79 36.27 -25.03
N LEU A 32 0.21 37.08 -25.38
CA LEU A 32 0.05 38.15 -26.37
C LEU A 32 -0.13 37.57 -27.78
N ILE A 33 0.64 36.53 -28.10
CA ILE A 33 0.54 35.80 -29.38
C ILE A 33 -0.84 35.15 -29.49
N THR A 34 -1.32 34.49 -28.44
CA THR A 34 -2.68 33.94 -28.35
C THR A 34 -3.74 35.02 -28.56
N THR A 35 -3.63 36.16 -27.86
CA THR A 35 -4.58 37.29 -27.97
C THR A 35 -4.66 37.81 -29.40
N VAL A 36 -3.52 38.03 -30.05
CA VAL A 36 -3.44 38.49 -31.44
C VAL A 36 -4.04 37.43 -32.36
N GLY A 37 -3.73 36.14 -32.15
CA GLY A 37 -4.32 35.03 -32.90
C GLY A 37 -5.85 35.00 -32.82
N THR A 38 -6.42 35.24 -31.64
CA THR A 38 -7.87 35.33 -31.45
C THR A 38 -8.48 36.55 -32.11
N LEU A 39 -7.84 37.72 -32.04
CA LEU A 39 -8.32 38.92 -32.76
C LEU A 39 -8.35 38.71 -34.28
N VAL A 40 -7.33 38.04 -34.83
CA VAL A 40 -7.31 37.65 -36.25
C VAL A 40 -8.45 36.67 -36.57
N LEU A 41 -8.77 35.75 -35.66
CA LEU A 41 -9.91 34.83 -35.82
C LEU A 41 -11.26 35.55 -35.80
N VAL A 42 -11.43 36.54 -34.93
CA VAL A 42 -12.63 37.39 -34.89
C VAL A 42 -12.75 38.20 -36.19
N ALA A 43 -11.64 38.73 -36.71
CA ALA A 43 -11.62 39.39 -38.02
C ALA A 43 -11.97 38.42 -39.17
N SER A 44 -11.49 37.17 -39.11
CA SER A 44 -11.88 36.10 -40.03
C SER A 44 -13.39 35.85 -39.99
N SER A 45 -13.98 35.73 -38.79
CA SER A 45 -15.43 35.59 -38.60
C SER A 45 -16.21 36.73 -39.25
N ALA A 46 -15.80 37.98 -39.03
CA ALA A 46 -16.43 39.15 -39.64
C ALA A 46 -16.34 39.10 -41.18
N ALA A 47 -15.18 38.72 -41.73
CA ALA A 47 -14.98 38.55 -43.16
C ALA A 47 -15.89 37.45 -43.75
N PHE A 48 -16.07 36.32 -43.06
CA PHE A 48 -17.06 35.32 -43.44
C PHE A 48 -18.47 35.92 -43.44
N ALA A 49 -18.87 36.60 -42.37
CA ALA A 49 -20.23 37.15 -42.19
C ALA A 49 -20.63 38.17 -43.28
N VAL A 50 -19.69 38.93 -43.82
CA VAL A 50 -19.94 39.91 -44.91
C VAL A 50 -19.76 39.31 -46.31
N GLY A 51 -19.44 38.03 -46.42
CA GLY A 51 -19.27 37.33 -47.71
C GLY A 51 -17.87 37.44 -48.33
N TRP A 52 -16.88 37.94 -47.60
CA TRP A 52 -15.47 37.98 -48.04
C TRP A 52 -14.77 36.65 -47.75
N ILE A 53 -15.33 35.55 -48.28
CA ILE A 53 -15.01 34.17 -47.90
C ILE A 53 -13.53 33.82 -48.12
N ARG A 54 -12.93 34.31 -49.21
CA ARG A 54 -11.51 34.08 -49.50
C ARG A 54 -10.61 34.68 -48.41
N TRP A 55 -10.87 35.93 -48.04
CA TRP A 55 -10.14 36.61 -46.98
C TRP A 55 -10.45 36.04 -45.59
N GLY A 56 -11.68 35.62 -45.35
CA GLY A 56 -12.05 34.84 -44.16
C GLY A 56 -11.19 33.59 -44.03
N GLY A 57 -11.01 32.83 -45.12
CA GLY A 57 -10.14 31.66 -45.18
C GLY A 57 -8.66 31.97 -44.91
N VAL A 58 -8.11 33.03 -45.52
CA VAL A 58 -6.73 33.48 -45.26
C VAL A 58 -6.51 33.81 -43.79
N LEU A 59 -7.38 34.64 -43.23
CA LEU A 59 -7.28 35.08 -41.83
C LEU A 59 -7.43 33.91 -40.86
N LEU A 60 -8.28 32.93 -41.18
CA LEU A 60 -8.43 31.71 -40.38
C LEU A 60 -7.12 30.90 -40.34
N LEU A 61 -6.45 30.73 -41.48
CA LEU A 61 -5.17 30.03 -41.55
C LEU A 61 -4.06 30.79 -40.81
N VAL A 62 -4.04 32.12 -40.92
CA VAL A 62 -3.09 32.98 -40.19
C VAL A 62 -3.32 32.89 -38.68
N SER A 63 -4.57 32.89 -38.22
CA SER A 63 -4.89 32.67 -36.81
C SER A 63 -4.38 31.31 -36.32
N GLY A 64 -4.59 30.24 -37.10
CA GLY A 64 -4.04 28.91 -36.79
C GLY A 64 -2.51 28.87 -36.74
N LEU A 65 -1.81 29.74 -37.47
CA LEU A 65 -0.36 29.87 -37.36
C LEU A 65 0.05 30.49 -36.02
N PHE A 66 -0.64 31.54 -35.55
CA PHE A 66 -0.38 32.15 -34.24
C PHE A 66 -0.56 31.13 -33.09
N ASP A 67 -1.61 30.31 -33.16
CA ASP A 67 -1.93 29.20 -32.24
C ASP A 67 -0.88 28.07 -32.21
N MET A 68 -0.13 27.91 -33.31
CA MET A 68 0.98 26.97 -33.35
C MET A 68 2.28 27.59 -32.82
N ILE A 69 2.42 28.92 -32.91
CA ILE A 69 3.60 29.66 -32.47
C ILE A 69 3.56 29.86 -30.96
N ASP A 70 2.43 30.29 -30.38
CA ASP A 70 2.31 30.56 -28.94
C ASP A 70 2.64 29.33 -28.09
N GLY A 71 2.12 28.15 -28.42
CA GLY A 71 2.42 26.90 -27.72
C GLY A 71 3.89 26.48 -27.87
N ARG A 72 4.54 26.81 -28.99
CA ARG A 72 5.98 26.57 -29.17
C ARG A 72 6.83 27.56 -28.38
N VAL A 73 6.47 28.84 -28.38
CA VAL A 73 7.15 29.87 -27.59
C VAL A 73 7.03 29.53 -26.10
N ALA A 74 5.84 29.17 -25.62
CA ALA A 74 5.62 28.75 -24.24
C ALA A 74 6.52 27.57 -23.84
N ARG A 75 6.58 26.51 -24.67
CA ARG A 75 7.39 25.31 -24.37
C ARG A 75 8.89 25.50 -24.49
N ARG A 76 9.37 26.29 -25.47
CA ARG A 76 10.81 26.44 -25.73
C ARG A 76 11.47 27.54 -24.91
N ALA A 77 10.72 28.56 -24.50
CA ALA A 77 11.21 29.62 -23.62
C ALA A 77 10.94 29.34 -22.14
N ASP A 78 10.45 28.15 -21.78
CA ASP A 78 10.08 27.76 -20.42
C ASP A 78 9.09 28.74 -19.75
N MET A 79 8.14 29.24 -20.55
CA MET A 79 7.11 30.22 -20.13
C MET A 79 5.74 29.56 -19.93
N ILE A 80 5.71 28.25 -19.66
CA ILE A 80 4.46 27.52 -19.45
C ILE A 80 3.89 27.92 -18.08
N THR A 81 2.63 28.36 -18.04
CA THR A 81 1.94 28.73 -16.80
C THR A 81 0.52 28.17 -16.77
N THR A 82 -0.01 27.89 -15.58
CA THR A 82 -1.41 27.44 -15.39
C THR A 82 -2.41 28.47 -15.92
N PHE A 83 -2.15 29.76 -15.65
CA PHE A 83 -2.98 30.83 -16.19
C PHE A 83 -2.89 30.89 -17.72
N GLY A 84 -1.70 30.73 -18.31
CA GLY A 84 -1.53 30.68 -19.76
C GLY A 84 -2.32 29.55 -20.42
N ALA A 85 -2.29 28.34 -19.84
CA ALA A 85 -3.08 27.21 -20.33
C ALA A 85 -4.60 27.47 -20.19
N PHE A 86 -5.04 28.05 -19.07
CA PHE A 86 -6.44 28.46 -18.90
C PHE A 86 -6.84 29.54 -19.92
N TYR A 87 -6.01 30.56 -20.12
CA TYR A 87 -6.22 31.69 -21.01
C TYR A 87 -6.34 31.26 -22.48
N ASP A 88 -5.36 30.48 -22.95
CA ASP A 88 -5.32 29.85 -24.27
C ASP A 88 -6.59 29.05 -24.53
N SER A 89 -6.87 28.11 -23.63
CA SER A 89 -8.06 27.29 -23.71
C SER A 89 -9.35 28.15 -23.74
N THR A 90 -9.45 29.23 -22.97
CA THR A 90 -10.64 30.09 -22.95
C THR A 90 -10.83 30.82 -24.28
N LEU A 91 -9.76 31.43 -24.80
CA LEU A 91 -9.81 32.18 -26.06
C LEU A 91 -10.09 31.30 -27.28
N ASP A 92 -9.71 30.02 -27.23
CA ASP A 92 -10.08 29.05 -28.26
C ASP A 92 -11.60 28.89 -28.39
N ARG A 93 -12.31 28.77 -27.26
CA ARG A 93 -13.78 28.65 -27.26
C ARG A 93 -14.41 29.92 -27.81
N VAL A 94 -13.89 31.09 -27.43
CA VAL A 94 -14.36 32.39 -27.93
C VAL A 94 -14.17 32.48 -29.44
N GLY A 95 -12.98 32.11 -29.92
CA GLY A 95 -12.63 32.12 -31.33
C GLY A 95 -13.46 31.18 -32.19
N GLU A 96 -13.65 29.93 -31.75
CA GLU A 96 -14.47 28.95 -32.47
C GLU A 96 -15.96 29.35 -32.50
N SER A 97 -16.46 29.89 -31.38
CA SER A 97 -17.83 30.41 -31.31
C SER A 97 -18.03 31.55 -32.30
N ALA A 98 -17.11 32.52 -32.31
CA ALA A 98 -17.15 33.63 -33.25
C ALA A 98 -17.12 33.14 -34.70
N LEU A 99 -16.24 32.19 -35.05
CA LEU A 99 -16.09 31.67 -36.40
C LEU A 99 -17.39 31.05 -36.95
N PHE A 100 -17.99 30.11 -36.22
CA PHE A 100 -19.23 29.47 -36.67
C PHE A 100 -20.42 30.42 -36.67
N SER A 101 -20.48 31.40 -35.75
CA SER A 101 -21.47 32.48 -35.80
C SER A 101 -21.32 33.35 -37.05
N GLY A 102 -20.09 33.68 -37.45
CA GLY A 102 -19.83 34.46 -38.66
C GLY A 102 -20.27 33.74 -39.94
N ILE A 103 -20.02 32.43 -40.02
CA ILE A 103 -20.45 31.60 -41.15
C ILE A 103 -21.98 31.42 -41.15
N ALA A 104 -22.62 31.27 -39.99
CA ALA A 104 -24.07 31.22 -39.90
C ALA A 104 -24.71 32.53 -40.39
N LEU A 105 -24.14 33.69 -40.04
CA LEU A 105 -24.59 35.00 -40.52
C LEU A 105 -24.45 35.14 -42.04
N TYR A 106 -23.40 34.59 -42.63
CA TYR A 106 -23.24 34.54 -44.08
C TYR A 106 -24.39 33.75 -44.75
N PHE A 107 -24.73 32.57 -44.22
CA PHE A 107 -25.83 31.78 -44.76
C PHE A 107 -27.19 32.45 -44.59
N LEU A 108 -27.45 33.09 -43.44
CA LEU A 108 -28.68 33.86 -43.19
C LEU A 108 -28.85 35.07 -44.12
N ARG A 109 -27.75 35.62 -44.64
CA ARG A 109 -27.75 36.73 -45.61
C ARG A 109 -27.88 36.29 -47.06
N GLY A 110 -28.30 35.05 -47.32
CA GLY A 110 -28.47 34.51 -48.66
C GLY A 110 -27.20 33.89 -49.26
N GLY A 111 -26.22 33.52 -48.43
CA GLY A 111 -25.01 32.83 -48.88
C GLY A 111 -25.23 31.43 -49.46
N VAL A 112 -26.43 30.86 -49.30
CA VAL A 112 -26.90 29.59 -49.87
C VAL A 112 -28.34 29.71 -50.36
N PRO A 113 -28.80 28.84 -51.28
CA PRO A 113 -30.20 28.82 -51.71
C PRO A 113 -31.18 28.68 -50.54
N PRO A 114 -32.39 29.27 -50.62
CA PRO A 114 -33.38 29.23 -49.54
C PRO A 114 -33.67 27.83 -49.03
N GLU A 115 -33.70 26.82 -49.92
CA GLU A 115 -33.97 25.43 -49.55
C GLU A 115 -32.87 24.79 -48.68
N ARG A 116 -31.65 25.34 -48.66
CA ARG A 116 -30.52 24.84 -47.84
C ARG A 116 -30.23 25.70 -46.62
N MET A 117 -30.80 26.90 -46.52
CA MET A 117 -30.48 27.88 -45.48
C MET A 117 -30.66 27.32 -44.07
N THR A 118 -31.81 26.69 -43.79
CA THR A 118 -32.10 26.11 -42.47
C THR A 118 -31.06 25.04 -42.10
N LEU A 119 -30.75 24.14 -43.03
CA LEU A 119 -29.77 23.08 -42.79
C LEU A 119 -28.35 23.64 -42.60
N ALA A 120 -27.97 24.69 -43.33
CA ALA A 120 -26.68 25.34 -43.23
C ALA A 120 -26.46 26.00 -41.86
N VAL A 121 -27.48 26.70 -41.35
CA VAL A 121 -27.46 27.34 -40.03
C VAL A 121 -27.44 26.28 -38.92
N VAL A 122 -28.29 25.25 -39.03
CA VAL A 122 -28.27 24.13 -38.07
C VAL A 122 -26.91 23.44 -38.05
N ALA A 123 -26.27 23.22 -39.20
CA ALA A 123 -24.94 22.64 -39.27
C ALA A 123 -23.89 23.52 -38.56
N CYS A 124 -23.97 24.85 -38.67
CA CYS A 124 -23.10 25.76 -37.93
C CYS A 124 -23.32 25.67 -36.41
N LEU A 125 -24.58 25.63 -35.97
CA LEU A 125 -24.93 25.52 -34.55
C LEU A 125 -24.48 24.18 -33.96
N VAL A 126 -24.67 23.09 -34.70
CA VAL A 126 -24.19 21.76 -34.29
C VAL A 126 -22.67 21.77 -34.20
N ALA A 127 -21.95 22.24 -35.22
CA ALA A 127 -20.49 22.29 -35.21
C ALA A 127 -19.94 23.15 -34.05
N LEU A 128 -20.58 24.28 -33.75
CA LEU A 128 -20.23 25.12 -32.59
C LEU A 128 -20.44 24.34 -31.29
N ALA A 129 -21.64 23.79 -31.07
CA ALA A 129 -21.98 23.09 -29.84
C ALA A 129 -21.06 21.88 -29.60
N THR A 130 -20.83 21.07 -30.62
CA THR A 130 -19.98 19.87 -30.51
C THR A 130 -18.50 20.24 -30.34
N SER A 131 -18.01 21.33 -30.95
CA SER A 131 -16.63 21.78 -30.73
C SER A 131 -16.38 22.19 -29.28
N LEU A 132 -17.34 22.89 -28.66
CA LEU A 132 -17.29 23.25 -27.24
C LEU A 132 -17.38 22.00 -26.33
N ILE A 133 -18.26 21.05 -26.67
CA ILE A 133 -18.39 19.80 -25.92
C ILE A 133 -17.09 18.97 -25.99
N VAL A 134 -16.40 18.87 -27.13
CA VAL A 134 -15.10 18.17 -27.22
C VAL A 134 -14.08 18.78 -26.25
N SER A 135 -14.03 20.11 -26.16
CA SER A 135 -13.13 20.81 -25.25
C SER A 135 -13.51 20.59 -23.78
N TYR A 136 -14.81 20.58 -23.47
CA TYR A 136 -15.31 20.31 -22.12
C TYR A 136 -15.10 18.86 -21.67
N THR A 137 -15.42 17.88 -22.52
CA THR A 137 -15.29 16.46 -22.17
C THR A 137 -13.84 16.09 -21.87
N ARG A 138 -12.87 16.65 -22.59
CA ARG A 138 -11.45 16.46 -22.31
C ARG A 138 -11.02 17.10 -21.00
N ALA A 139 -11.35 18.38 -20.80
CA ALA A 139 -11.02 19.07 -19.55
C ALA A 139 -11.65 18.36 -18.33
N ARG A 140 -12.89 17.86 -18.46
CA ARG A 140 -13.56 17.10 -17.41
C ARG A 140 -12.93 15.73 -17.19
N ALA A 141 -12.53 15.04 -18.25
CA ALA A 141 -11.84 13.76 -18.13
C ALA A 141 -10.47 13.91 -17.45
N GLU A 142 -9.67 14.91 -17.83
CA GLU A 142 -8.39 15.23 -17.19
C GLU A 142 -8.57 15.62 -15.72
N GLY A 143 -9.59 16.43 -15.40
CA GLY A 143 -9.97 16.76 -14.02
C GLY A 143 -10.45 15.56 -13.19
N LEU A 144 -10.81 14.46 -13.83
CA LEU A 144 -11.14 13.17 -13.21
C LEU A 144 -9.95 12.19 -13.21
N GLY A 145 -8.75 12.62 -13.63
CA GLY A 145 -7.55 11.77 -13.72
C GLY A 145 -7.55 10.79 -14.90
N LEU A 146 -8.47 10.94 -15.85
CA LEU A 146 -8.58 10.08 -17.02
C LEU A 146 -7.78 10.66 -18.19
N THR A 147 -6.84 9.88 -18.73
CA THR A 147 -6.19 10.25 -20.00
C THR A 147 -7.13 9.93 -21.16
N VAL A 148 -7.41 10.90 -22.05
CA VAL A 148 -8.22 10.67 -23.27
C VAL A 148 -7.30 10.71 -24.49
N LYS A 149 -7.31 9.64 -25.30
CA LYS A 149 -6.51 9.60 -26.55
C LYS A 149 -7.08 10.60 -27.56
N VAL A 150 -6.18 11.18 -28.36
CA VAL A 150 -6.49 12.15 -29.42
C VAL A 150 -7.55 11.62 -30.41
N GLY A 151 -8.62 12.39 -30.60
CA GLY A 151 -9.74 12.11 -31.52
C GLY A 151 -9.56 12.61 -32.96
N ILE A 152 -10.59 12.41 -33.78
CA ILE A 152 -10.67 12.83 -35.19
C ILE A 152 -11.05 14.33 -35.25
N ALA A 153 -10.60 15.08 -36.26
CA ALA A 153 -10.93 16.50 -36.46
C ALA A 153 -10.51 17.39 -35.28
N GLN A 154 -9.23 17.32 -34.94
CA GLN A 154 -8.61 18.26 -34.00
C GLN A 154 -8.67 19.69 -34.54
N ARG A 155 -8.48 20.68 -33.67
CA ARG A 155 -8.57 22.11 -34.03
C ARG A 155 -7.75 22.49 -35.27
N ALA A 156 -6.48 22.07 -35.35
CA ALA A 156 -5.63 22.30 -36.52
C ALA A 156 -6.23 21.69 -37.82
N GLU A 157 -6.86 20.52 -37.73
CA GLU A 157 -7.49 19.86 -38.87
C GLU A 157 -8.75 20.62 -39.31
N ARG A 158 -9.53 21.15 -38.36
CA ARG A 158 -10.71 21.99 -38.65
C ARG A 158 -10.32 23.30 -39.32
N VAL A 159 -9.30 23.98 -38.78
CA VAL A 159 -8.76 25.23 -39.34
C VAL A 159 -8.28 25.02 -40.78
N LEU A 160 -7.60 23.91 -41.06
CA LEU A 160 -7.12 23.60 -42.41
C LEU A 160 -8.26 23.21 -43.36
N LEU A 161 -9.18 22.33 -42.94
CA LEU A 161 -10.32 21.91 -43.75
C LEU A 161 -11.26 23.06 -44.11
N LEU A 162 -11.41 24.04 -43.22
CA LEU A 162 -12.24 25.22 -43.45
C LEU A 162 -11.48 26.34 -44.18
N GLY A 163 -10.26 26.63 -43.75
CA GLY A 163 -9.48 27.78 -44.22
C GLY A 163 -8.94 27.61 -45.64
N ALA A 164 -8.31 26.46 -45.94
CA ALA A 164 -7.64 26.26 -47.22
C ALA A 164 -8.61 26.24 -48.41
N PRO A 165 -9.72 25.48 -48.41
CA PRO A 165 -10.68 25.52 -49.52
C PRO A 165 -11.35 26.89 -49.65
N SER A 166 -11.70 27.53 -48.53
CA SER A 166 -12.32 28.87 -48.54
C SER A 166 -11.39 29.93 -49.15
N MET A 167 -10.09 29.86 -48.87
CA MET A 167 -9.08 30.76 -49.44
C MET A 167 -9.01 30.66 -50.97
N PHE A 168 -8.94 29.44 -51.52
CA PHE A 168 -8.76 29.25 -52.96
C PHE A 168 -10.06 29.37 -53.76
N PHE A 169 -11.15 28.82 -53.23
CA PHE A 169 -12.40 28.63 -53.98
C PHE A 169 -13.56 29.51 -53.48
N GLY A 170 -13.35 30.32 -52.44
CA GLY A 170 -14.43 31.08 -51.81
C GLY A 170 -15.50 30.14 -51.24
N ALA A 171 -16.78 30.53 -51.31
CA ALA A 171 -17.87 29.65 -50.88
C ALA A 171 -18.30 28.60 -51.93
N GLY A 172 -17.68 28.58 -53.11
CA GLY A 172 -18.08 27.75 -54.24
C GLY A 172 -19.40 28.20 -54.89
N ASN A 173 -19.88 27.43 -55.86
CA ASN A 173 -21.09 27.77 -56.61
C ASN A 173 -22.31 27.86 -55.67
N HIS A 174 -22.96 29.02 -55.60
CA HIS A 174 -24.06 29.32 -54.68
C HIS A 174 -23.81 28.88 -53.22
N GLY A 175 -22.57 29.03 -52.74
CA GLY A 175 -22.21 28.67 -51.36
C GLY A 175 -22.09 27.17 -51.06
N ALA A 176 -22.22 26.31 -52.07
CA ALA A 176 -22.26 24.87 -51.90
C ALA A 176 -20.99 24.28 -51.27
N LEU A 177 -19.82 24.83 -51.57
CA LEU A 177 -18.56 24.33 -51.01
C LEU A 177 -18.48 24.60 -49.51
N LEU A 178 -18.71 25.85 -49.09
CA LEU A 178 -18.67 26.22 -47.67
C LEU A 178 -19.74 25.48 -46.88
N PHE A 179 -20.94 25.33 -47.46
CA PHE A 179 -22.02 24.52 -46.88
C PHE A 179 -21.56 23.09 -46.57
N TRP A 180 -21.02 22.36 -47.55
CA TRP A 180 -20.59 20.98 -47.36
C TRP A 180 -19.42 20.85 -46.40
N ILE A 181 -18.48 21.80 -46.40
CA ILE A 181 -17.39 21.84 -45.41
C ILE A 181 -17.96 21.92 -43.99
N VAL A 182 -18.91 22.82 -43.73
CA VAL A 182 -19.53 22.96 -42.42
C VAL A 182 -20.29 21.70 -42.01
N VAL A 183 -21.02 21.06 -42.93
CA VAL A 183 -21.71 19.78 -42.67
C VAL A 183 -20.71 18.69 -42.29
N VAL A 184 -19.59 18.57 -43.01
CA VAL A 184 -18.53 17.60 -42.69
C VAL A 184 -17.91 17.88 -41.32
N LEU A 185 -17.66 19.16 -40.99
CA LEU A 185 -17.13 19.55 -39.69
C LEU A 185 -18.11 19.25 -38.54
N ALA A 186 -19.40 19.52 -38.73
CA ALA A 186 -20.45 19.20 -37.77
C ALA A 186 -20.49 17.69 -37.49
N LEU A 187 -20.45 16.85 -38.53
CA LEU A 187 -20.44 15.39 -38.40
C LEU A 187 -19.15 14.91 -37.72
N ALA A 188 -17.99 15.40 -38.15
CA ALA A 188 -16.70 14.97 -37.62
C ALA A 188 -16.55 15.32 -36.13
N THR A 189 -16.95 16.52 -35.72
CA THR A 189 -16.94 16.94 -34.31
C THR A 189 -17.96 16.16 -33.47
N SER A 190 -19.16 15.89 -33.99
CA SER A 190 -20.16 15.04 -33.32
C SER A 190 -19.64 13.62 -33.07
N LEU A 191 -19.01 13.01 -34.08
CA LEU A 191 -18.41 11.68 -33.95
C LEU A 191 -17.29 11.66 -32.90
N THR A 192 -16.50 12.73 -32.81
CA THR A 192 -15.46 12.86 -31.79
C THR A 192 -16.01 12.98 -30.38
N VAL A 193 -17.13 13.70 -30.17
CA VAL A 193 -17.83 13.72 -28.87
C VAL A 193 -18.25 12.31 -28.45
N VAL A 194 -18.92 11.56 -29.33
CA VAL A 194 -19.41 10.20 -29.05
C VAL A 194 -18.24 9.26 -28.74
N ARG A 195 -17.14 9.38 -29.48
CA ARG A 195 -15.93 8.60 -29.26
C ARG A 195 -15.26 8.93 -27.92
N ASP A 196 -15.10 10.21 -27.59
CA ASP A 196 -14.44 10.65 -26.35
C ASP A 196 -15.27 10.22 -25.13
N ALA A 197 -16.62 10.32 -25.20
CA ALA A 197 -17.53 9.81 -24.17
C ALA A 197 -17.49 8.28 -24.02
N SER A 198 -17.46 7.54 -25.13
CA SER A 198 -17.38 6.07 -25.10
C SER A 198 -16.02 5.59 -24.56
N GLY A 199 -14.94 6.29 -24.91
CA GLY A 199 -13.60 6.05 -24.38
C GLY A 199 -13.49 6.33 -22.88
N ALA A 200 -14.16 7.38 -22.39
CA ALA A 200 -14.25 7.66 -20.96
C ALA A 200 -14.99 6.54 -20.21
N ARG A 201 -16.15 6.09 -20.71
CA ARG A 201 -16.94 4.99 -20.11
C ARG A 201 -16.16 3.67 -20.00
N ALA A 202 -15.41 3.30 -21.03
CA ALA A 202 -14.59 2.09 -21.00
C ALA A 202 -13.43 2.18 -19.98
N ARG A 203 -12.90 3.39 -19.74
CA ARG A 203 -11.81 3.63 -18.79
C ARG A 203 -12.31 3.79 -17.36
N THR A 204 -13.49 4.35 -17.13
CA THR A 204 -14.13 4.37 -15.81
C THR A 204 -14.50 2.97 -15.34
N ALA A 205 -14.94 2.07 -16.22
CA ALA A 205 -15.19 0.67 -15.86
C ALA A 205 -13.90 -0.10 -15.46
N ILE A 206 -12.73 0.39 -15.89
CA ILE A 206 -11.41 -0.13 -15.48
C ILE A 206 -10.92 0.56 -14.20
N SER A 207 -11.21 1.86 -14.04
CA SER A 207 -10.85 2.68 -12.87
C SER A 207 -11.74 2.45 -11.64
N GLU A 208 -13.00 2.03 -11.79
CA GLU A 208 -13.85 1.64 -10.65
C GLU A 208 -13.35 0.37 -9.94
N ARG A 209 -12.44 -0.39 -10.57
CA ARG A 209 -11.68 -1.47 -9.91
C ARG A 209 -10.37 -1.01 -9.28
N THR A 210 -9.92 0.22 -9.58
CA THR A 210 -8.63 0.74 -9.15
C THR A 210 -8.74 2.24 -8.87
N VAL A 211 -8.99 2.57 -7.60
CA VAL A 211 -8.86 3.90 -6.96
C VAL A 211 -9.98 4.92 -7.23
N ILE A 212 -10.92 5.00 -6.27
CA ILE A 212 -11.59 6.25 -5.90
C ILE A 212 -11.12 6.56 -4.47
N VAL A 213 -10.27 7.58 -4.30
CA VAL A 213 -10.03 8.20 -3.00
C VAL A 213 -11.20 9.15 -2.75
N VAL A 214 -12.30 8.62 -2.22
CA VAL A 214 -13.23 9.42 -1.42
C VAL A 214 -12.47 9.72 -0.14
N ALA A 215 -12.49 10.97 0.34
CA ALA A 215 -12.06 11.29 1.71
C ALA A 215 -12.81 10.34 2.64
N GLN A 216 -12.10 9.31 3.13
CA GLN A 216 -12.74 8.21 3.82
C GLN A 216 -13.19 8.76 5.16
N ALA A 217 -14.50 8.79 5.39
CA ALA A 217 -14.99 8.72 6.76
C ALA A 217 -14.25 7.53 7.40
N GLY A 218 -13.58 7.78 8.53
CA GLY A 218 -12.85 6.75 9.25
C GLY A 218 -13.73 5.51 9.40
N ARG A 219 -13.10 4.34 9.44
CA ARG A 219 -13.85 3.09 9.55
C ARG A 219 -14.66 3.14 10.86
N ASP A 220 -15.88 2.59 10.84
CA ASP A 220 -16.64 2.43 12.07
C ASP A 220 -15.94 1.36 12.93
N ILE A 221 -15.22 1.81 13.97
CA ILE A 221 -14.45 0.96 14.86
C ILE A 221 -15.16 0.95 16.19
N ALA A 222 -15.62 -0.23 16.61
CA ALA A 222 -16.20 -0.40 17.94
C ALA A 222 -15.20 0.09 19.01
N PRO A 223 -15.65 0.83 20.04
CA PRO A 223 -14.74 1.42 21.02
C PRO A 223 -14.06 0.33 21.84
N ALA A 224 -12.86 0.62 22.35
CA ALA A 224 -12.10 -0.30 23.20
C ALA A 224 -12.65 -0.39 24.65
N LYS A 225 -13.97 -0.37 24.84
CA LYS A 225 -14.64 -0.43 26.16
C LYS A 225 -14.55 -1.81 26.82
N GLY A 226 -14.39 -1.86 28.14
CA GLY A 226 -14.34 -3.13 28.87
C GLY A 226 -12.98 -3.80 28.82
N THR A 227 -12.88 -5.00 29.38
CA THR A 227 -11.60 -5.68 29.59
C THR A 227 -11.19 -6.56 28.41
N LEU A 228 -9.89 -6.60 28.15
CA LEU A 228 -9.28 -7.40 27.08
C LEU A 228 -8.49 -8.57 27.67
N GLY A 229 -9.01 -9.78 27.48
CA GLY A 229 -8.32 -11.01 27.83
C GLY A 229 -7.19 -11.35 26.85
N VAL A 230 -5.94 -11.34 27.32
CA VAL A 230 -4.77 -11.77 26.54
C VAL A 230 -4.43 -13.22 26.90
N MET A 231 -4.69 -14.12 25.95
CA MET A 231 -4.50 -15.56 26.09
C MET A 231 -3.14 -15.97 25.51
N LEU A 232 -2.21 -16.39 26.37
CA LEU A 232 -0.84 -16.73 25.99
C LEU A 232 -0.66 -18.24 25.92
N VAL A 233 -0.28 -18.77 24.76
CA VAL A 233 0.16 -20.17 24.68
C VAL A 233 1.65 -20.19 24.97
N GLY A 234 2.04 -20.84 26.06
CA GLY A 234 3.38 -20.80 26.66
C GLY A 234 3.51 -19.68 27.69
N LEU A 235 3.73 -20.03 28.97
CA LEU A 235 4.06 -19.13 30.07
C LEU A 235 5.59 -19.10 30.29
N GLY A 236 6.34 -18.99 29.20
CA GLY A 236 7.80 -18.96 29.20
C GLY A 236 8.40 -17.56 29.41
N ALA A 237 9.67 -17.41 29.02
CA ALA A 237 10.44 -16.18 29.20
C ALA A 237 9.78 -14.94 28.56
N VAL A 238 9.30 -15.04 27.32
CA VAL A 238 8.63 -13.93 26.62
C VAL A 238 7.33 -13.53 27.33
N SER A 239 6.44 -14.50 27.57
CA SER A 239 5.13 -14.27 28.19
C SER A 239 5.24 -13.68 29.60
N THR A 240 6.13 -14.23 30.42
CA THR A 240 6.34 -13.72 31.79
C THR A 240 6.96 -12.33 31.80
N THR A 241 7.91 -12.04 30.90
CA THR A 241 8.50 -10.70 30.74
C THR A 241 7.44 -9.70 30.28
N PHE A 242 6.55 -10.08 29.36
CA PHE A 242 5.43 -9.27 28.92
C PHE A 242 4.46 -8.94 30.06
N ILE A 243 3.98 -9.96 30.78
CA ILE A 243 3.05 -9.78 31.91
C ILE A 243 3.69 -8.88 32.99
N ALA A 244 4.94 -9.18 33.37
CA ALA A 244 5.67 -8.41 34.36
C ALA A 244 5.91 -6.95 33.94
N GLY A 245 6.21 -6.73 32.66
CA GLY A 245 6.39 -5.40 32.08
C GLY A 245 5.10 -4.58 32.11
N VAL A 246 3.96 -5.17 31.72
CA VAL A 246 2.65 -4.50 31.80
C VAL A 246 2.32 -4.14 33.25
N GLU A 247 2.46 -5.08 34.18
CA GLU A 247 2.14 -4.82 35.59
C GLU A 247 3.04 -3.76 36.21
N SER A 248 4.34 -3.76 35.88
CA SER A 248 5.27 -2.73 36.33
C SER A 248 4.87 -1.34 35.81
N VAL A 249 4.40 -1.25 34.56
CA VAL A 249 3.90 0.01 33.97
C VAL A 249 2.61 0.45 34.67
N ARG A 250 1.68 -0.48 34.94
CA ARG A 250 0.42 -0.17 35.67
C ARG A 250 0.66 0.40 37.06
N ARG A 251 1.68 -0.11 37.77
CA ARG A 251 2.09 0.38 39.10
C ARG A 251 2.97 1.64 39.04
N GLY A 252 3.24 2.18 37.86
CA GLY A 252 4.08 3.37 37.67
C GLY A 252 5.57 3.14 37.93
N ALA A 253 6.01 1.87 38.00
CA ALA A 253 7.40 1.50 38.27
C ALA A 253 8.26 1.40 37.00
N ALA A 254 7.65 1.39 35.82
CA ALA A 254 8.34 1.29 34.53
C ALA A 254 7.63 2.05 33.41
N LEU A 255 8.35 2.23 32.29
CA LEU A 255 7.79 2.71 31.02
C LEU A 255 7.68 1.54 30.02
N PRO A 256 6.70 1.56 29.09
CA PRO A 256 6.52 0.51 28.07
C PRO A 256 7.54 0.65 26.92
N ILE A 257 8.84 0.64 27.25
CA ILE A 257 9.93 0.83 26.30
C ILE A 257 9.94 -0.29 25.25
N GLY A 258 10.06 0.11 23.97
CA GLY A 258 10.03 -0.81 22.82
C GLY A 258 8.64 -1.01 22.23
N SER A 259 7.57 -0.62 22.92
CA SER A 259 6.21 -0.70 22.36
C SER A 259 5.92 0.50 21.46
N LEU A 260 5.67 0.22 20.19
CA LEU A 260 5.28 1.23 19.20
C LEU A 260 3.88 1.78 19.50
N SER A 261 2.94 0.93 19.92
CA SER A 261 1.58 1.39 20.23
C SER A 261 1.55 2.37 21.40
N GLN A 262 2.39 2.15 22.41
CA GLN A 262 2.37 2.94 23.64
C GLN A 262 3.25 4.20 23.60
N MET A 263 4.43 4.11 22.97
CA MET A 263 5.41 5.20 22.96
C MET A 263 5.56 5.88 21.59
N GLY A 264 5.18 5.19 20.51
CA GLY A 264 5.34 5.70 19.16
C GLY A 264 4.41 6.86 18.84
N THR A 265 4.90 7.81 18.04
CA THR A 265 4.09 8.89 17.47
C THR A 265 3.72 8.61 16.02
N ILE A 266 2.61 9.20 15.58
CA ILE A 266 2.14 9.12 14.20
C ILE A 266 1.90 10.52 13.65
N ARG A 267 2.64 10.90 12.60
CA ARG A 267 2.42 12.19 11.93
C ARG A 267 1.08 12.19 11.21
N LEU A 268 0.31 13.25 11.33
CA LEU A 268 -0.93 13.52 10.60
C LEU A 268 -0.74 14.78 9.76
N GLY A 269 -1.36 14.82 8.58
CA GLY A 269 -1.28 15.98 7.67
C GLY A 269 0.15 16.42 7.30
N LYS A 270 0.28 17.73 7.06
CA LYS A 270 1.54 18.35 6.61
C LYS A 270 2.56 18.44 7.74
N ARG A 271 3.85 18.47 7.36
CA ARG A 271 4.96 18.65 8.33
C ARG A 271 4.86 19.96 9.12
N THR A 272 4.32 21.00 8.50
CA THR A 272 4.18 22.35 9.08
C THR A 272 3.11 22.41 10.17
N GLU A 273 2.12 21.51 10.16
CA GLU A 273 1.04 21.46 11.15
C GLU A 273 1.51 20.91 12.51
N LYS A 274 2.68 20.25 12.55
CA LYS A 274 3.26 19.64 13.76
C LYS A 274 2.30 18.67 14.50
N ARG A 275 1.34 18.08 13.79
CA ARG A 275 0.41 17.07 14.33
C ARG A 275 1.09 15.70 14.37
N SER A 276 1.63 15.35 15.53
CA SER A 276 2.26 14.04 15.77
C SER A 276 1.82 13.44 17.11
N PRO A 277 0.53 13.12 17.32
CA PRO A 277 0.06 12.48 18.54
C PRO A 277 0.75 11.13 18.76
N LYS A 278 0.71 10.62 20.00
CA LYS A 278 1.06 9.21 20.25
C LYS A 278 0.02 8.30 19.59
N ILE A 279 0.43 7.11 19.18
CA ILE A 279 -0.47 6.15 18.54
C ILE A 279 -1.63 5.79 19.47
N LYS A 280 -1.37 5.53 20.75
CA LYS A 280 -2.40 5.27 21.75
C LYS A 280 -3.41 6.40 21.98
N ASP A 281 -3.03 7.64 21.69
CA ASP A 281 -3.91 8.81 21.84
C ASP A 281 -4.71 9.09 20.53
N PHE A 282 -4.28 8.47 19.42
CA PHE A 282 -4.89 8.65 18.10
C PHE A 282 -5.82 7.48 17.72
N VAL A 283 -5.47 6.26 18.09
CA VAL A 283 -6.18 5.03 17.74
C VAL A 283 -6.85 4.45 18.99
N PRO A 284 -8.13 4.02 18.93
CA PRO A 284 -8.84 3.49 20.09
C PRO A 284 -8.37 2.06 20.40
N ILE A 285 -7.25 1.94 21.11
CA ILE A 285 -6.70 0.68 21.64
C ILE A 285 -7.02 0.55 23.13
N ALA A 286 -7.05 -0.69 23.64
CA ALA A 286 -7.33 -0.95 25.05
C ALA A 286 -6.27 -0.31 25.96
N ASP A 287 -6.69 0.17 27.14
CA ASP A 287 -5.76 0.65 28.14
C ASP A 287 -5.00 -0.54 28.74
N LEU A 288 -3.77 -0.30 29.20
CA LEU A 288 -3.00 -1.32 29.88
C LEU A 288 -3.72 -1.81 31.13
N GLN A 289 -4.49 -0.97 31.84
CA GLN A 289 -5.25 -1.37 33.03
C GLN A 289 -6.36 -2.39 32.73
N ASP A 290 -6.86 -2.44 31.49
CA ASP A 290 -7.97 -3.29 31.08
C ASP A 290 -7.54 -4.71 30.67
N LEU A 291 -6.22 -4.99 30.63
CA LEU A 291 -5.71 -6.31 30.22
C LEU A 291 -5.90 -7.38 31.31
N VAL A 292 -6.36 -8.58 30.94
CA VAL A 292 -6.49 -9.73 31.84
C VAL A 292 -5.76 -10.92 31.25
N PHE A 293 -4.91 -11.59 32.02
CA PHE A 293 -4.03 -12.64 31.49
C PHE A 293 -4.53 -14.04 31.82
N VAL A 294 -4.37 -14.95 30.86
CA VAL A 294 -4.43 -16.40 31.05
C VAL A 294 -3.36 -17.03 30.19
N ALA A 295 -2.77 -18.13 30.64
CA ALA A 295 -1.80 -18.86 29.86
C ALA A 295 -2.02 -20.38 29.93
N TRP A 296 -1.53 -21.08 28.91
CA TRP A 296 -1.32 -22.53 28.93
C TRP A 296 0.18 -22.80 28.95
N ASP A 297 0.61 -23.80 29.71
CA ASP A 297 2.00 -24.26 29.66
C ASP A 297 2.10 -25.72 30.10
N PRO A 298 2.90 -26.56 29.43
CA PRO A 298 3.16 -27.93 29.89
C PRO A 298 3.92 -27.97 31.22
N ILE A 299 4.50 -26.86 31.69
CA ILE A 299 5.14 -26.73 33.00
C ILE A 299 4.17 -26.04 33.98
N PRO A 300 4.00 -26.58 35.20
CA PRO A 300 2.99 -26.08 36.15
C PRO A 300 3.40 -24.82 36.94
N ASP A 301 4.54 -24.21 36.65
CA ASP A 301 5.03 -23.04 37.37
C ASP A 301 4.09 -21.84 37.18
N ASP A 302 3.76 -21.11 38.25
CA ASP A 302 3.08 -19.81 38.12
C ASP A 302 3.98 -18.77 37.42
N ALA A 303 3.40 -17.64 37.01
CA ALA A 303 4.13 -16.65 36.23
C ALA A 303 5.35 -16.06 36.99
N TYR A 304 5.32 -15.99 38.33
CA TYR A 304 6.47 -15.54 39.12
C TYR A 304 7.58 -16.57 39.12
N GLY A 305 7.25 -17.84 39.36
CA GLY A 305 8.19 -18.96 39.32
C GLY A 305 8.83 -19.11 37.94
N ALA A 306 8.03 -19.01 36.88
CA ALA A 306 8.50 -19.04 35.50
C ALA A 306 9.39 -17.83 35.16
N ALA A 307 9.03 -16.60 35.58
CA ALA A 307 9.85 -15.40 35.38
C ALA A 307 11.22 -15.53 36.06
N LYS A 308 11.23 -15.99 37.31
CA LYS A 308 12.46 -16.18 38.09
C LYS A 308 13.38 -17.25 37.49
N LYS A 309 12.80 -18.35 37.01
CA LYS A 309 13.54 -19.41 36.30
C LYS A 309 14.07 -18.94 34.95
N ALA A 310 13.32 -18.09 34.23
CA ALA A 310 13.76 -17.53 32.95
C ALA A 310 14.96 -16.58 33.11
N GLY A 311 15.07 -15.88 34.25
CA GLY A 311 16.22 -15.04 34.57
C GLY A 311 16.39 -13.82 33.63
N VAL A 312 15.30 -13.38 32.99
CA VAL A 312 15.31 -12.21 32.08
C VAL A 312 15.31 -10.90 32.86
N LEU A 313 14.45 -10.83 33.88
CA LEU A 313 14.26 -9.69 34.75
C LEU A 313 14.93 -9.95 36.10
N ASP A 314 15.58 -8.93 36.64
CA ASP A 314 16.22 -9.03 37.96
C ASP A 314 15.18 -9.14 39.08
N PRO A 315 15.53 -9.74 40.24
CA PRO A 315 14.62 -9.89 41.37
C PRO A 315 13.97 -8.58 41.82
N HIS A 316 14.70 -7.47 41.85
CA HIS A 316 14.17 -6.17 42.27
C HIS A 316 13.07 -5.62 41.34
N HIS A 317 12.97 -6.11 40.09
CA HIS A 317 11.83 -5.82 39.20
C HIS A 317 10.64 -6.74 39.46
N LEU A 318 10.87 -7.98 39.92
CA LEU A 318 9.83 -9.00 40.11
C LEU A 318 9.18 -8.94 41.50
N GLU A 319 9.96 -8.70 42.56
CA GLU A 319 9.45 -8.68 43.93
C GLU A 319 8.29 -7.69 44.14
N PRO A 320 8.32 -6.46 43.61
CA PRO A 320 7.22 -5.50 43.78
C PRO A 320 5.91 -5.89 43.12
N ILE A 321 5.91 -6.90 42.24
CA ILE A 321 4.74 -7.38 41.47
C ILE A 321 4.49 -8.89 41.67
N ALA A 322 5.17 -9.50 42.65
CA ALA A 322 5.15 -10.94 42.85
C ALA A 322 3.77 -11.46 43.25
N ASP A 323 2.99 -10.66 43.97
CA ASP A 323 1.59 -10.94 44.33
C ASP A 323 0.74 -11.18 43.09
N PHE A 324 0.85 -10.30 42.10
CA PHE A 324 0.13 -10.39 40.84
C PHE A 324 0.59 -11.58 39.99
N LEU A 325 1.91 -11.76 39.84
CA LEU A 325 2.47 -12.84 39.04
C LEU A 325 2.14 -14.23 39.60
N LYS A 326 2.17 -14.42 40.93
CA LYS A 326 1.81 -15.71 41.58
C LYS A 326 0.33 -16.07 41.40
N ALA A 327 -0.54 -15.10 41.15
CA ALA A 327 -1.96 -15.37 40.88
C ALA A 327 -2.19 -16.01 39.51
N ILE A 328 -1.23 -15.90 38.57
CA ILE A 328 -1.36 -16.41 37.21
C ILE A 328 -0.73 -17.80 37.14
N LYS A 329 -1.58 -18.83 37.23
CA LYS A 329 -1.18 -20.23 37.06
C LYS A 329 -1.54 -20.72 35.65
N PRO A 330 -0.64 -21.44 34.96
CA PRO A 330 -0.92 -21.93 33.61
C PRO A 330 -1.96 -23.06 33.63
N LEU A 331 -2.89 -23.00 32.69
CA LEU A 331 -3.78 -24.11 32.37
C LEU A 331 -2.98 -25.27 31.73
N PRO A 332 -3.45 -26.53 31.86
CA PRO A 332 -2.81 -27.65 31.20
C PRO A 332 -2.75 -27.46 29.68
N ALA A 333 -1.59 -27.66 29.08
CA ALA A 333 -1.38 -27.43 27.64
C ALA A 333 -1.76 -28.66 26.79
N ALA A 334 -2.34 -28.44 25.61
CA ALA A 334 -2.21 -29.42 24.53
C ALA A 334 -0.74 -29.44 24.08
N PHE A 335 -0.04 -30.53 24.36
CA PHE A 335 1.41 -30.65 24.15
C PHE A 335 1.77 -32.07 23.73
N ASP A 336 2.66 -32.19 22.76
CA ASP A 336 3.15 -33.46 22.25
C ASP A 336 4.65 -33.37 21.97
N ARG A 337 5.43 -34.25 22.61
CA ARG A 337 6.90 -34.29 22.51
C ARG A 337 7.39 -34.60 21.10
N SER A 338 6.58 -35.22 20.25
CA SER A 338 6.98 -35.45 18.85
C SER A 338 7.23 -34.15 18.09
N TYR A 339 6.57 -33.05 18.48
CA TYR A 339 6.75 -31.73 17.88
C TYR A 339 7.76 -30.84 18.61
N VAL A 340 8.06 -31.12 19.88
CA VAL A 340 9.07 -30.40 20.68
C VAL A 340 9.85 -31.40 21.54
N LYS A 341 10.85 -32.05 20.95
CA LYS A 341 11.51 -33.26 21.50
C LYS A 341 12.22 -33.05 22.83
N ARG A 342 12.82 -31.86 23.00
CA ARG A 342 13.67 -31.48 24.15
C ARG A 342 12.90 -30.86 25.32
N LEU A 343 11.58 -30.74 25.22
CA LEU A 343 10.75 -30.25 26.32
C LEU A 343 9.98 -31.41 26.96
N THR A 344 9.94 -31.46 28.29
CA THR A 344 9.07 -32.36 29.04
C THR A 344 8.28 -31.53 30.03
N GLY A 345 6.99 -31.83 30.17
CA GLY A 345 6.12 -31.14 31.10
C GLY A 345 5.03 -32.07 31.64
N THR A 346 4.55 -31.78 32.83
CA THR A 346 3.56 -32.58 33.56
C THR A 346 2.16 -31.96 33.54
N ASN A 347 2.04 -30.68 33.16
CA ASN A 347 0.78 -29.93 33.09
C ASN A 347 0.17 -30.04 31.68
N VAL A 348 -0.20 -31.24 31.27
CA VAL A 348 -0.64 -31.53 29.89
C VAL A 348 -2.06 -32.06 29.83
N LYS A 349 -2.80 -31.67 28.78
CA LYS A 349 -4.14 -32.21 28.49
C LYS A 349 -4.06 -33.64 27.97
N SER A 350 -5.10 -34.42 28.26
CA SER A 350 -5.26 -35.79 27.78
C SER A 350 -6.58 -35.94 27.01
N GLY A 351 -6.57 -36.62 25.88
CA GLY A 351 -7.75 -36.91 25.05
C GLY A 351 -7.49 -38.14 24.16
N LYS A 352 -8.54 -38.76 23.63
CA LYS A 352 -8.37 -39.90 22.71
C LYS A 352 -7.93 -39.43 21.34
N THR A 353 -8.41 -38.26 20.93
CA THR A 353 -8.10 -37.63 19.65
C THR A 353 -7.59 -36.19 19.83
N LYS A 354 -6.86 -35.68 18.83
CA LYS A 354 -6.50 -34.25 18.74
C LYS A 354 -7.76 -33.37 18.69
N ARG A 355 -8.88 -33.89 18.16
CA ARG A 355 -10.18 -33.21 18.20
C ARG A 355 -10.69 -33.03 19.63
N ASP A 356 -10.51 -34.02 20.50
CA ASP A 356 -10.86 -33.92 21.93
C ASP A 356 -10.02 -32.84 22.63
N LEU A 357 -8.71 -32.80 22.33
CA LEU A 357 -7.81 -31.77 22.88
C LEU A 357 -8.23 -30.37 22.41
N ALA A 358 -8.58 -30.21 21.14
CA ALA A 358 -9.08 -28.96 20.59
C ALA A 358 -10.39 -28.51 21.27
N GLU A 359 -11.33 -29.43 21.56
CA GLU A 359 -12.56 -29.07 22.28
C GLU A 359 -12.30 -28.69 23.74
N GLN A 360 -11.35 -29.34 24.42
CA GLN A 360 -10.91 -28.91 25.75
C GLN A 360 -10.33 -27.49 25.73
N LEU A 361 -9.55 -27.14 24.70
CA LEU A 361 -9.04 -25.77 24.54
C LEU A 361 -10.18 -24.76 24.31
N ARG A 362 -11.19 -25.12 23.50
CA ARG A 362 -12.39 -24.28 23.32
C ARG A 362 -13.13 -24.08 24.65
N GLN A 363 -13.24 -25.15 25.44
CA GLN A 363 -13.85 -25.06 26.76
C GLN A 363 -13.05 -24.15 27.71
N ASP A 364 -11.72 -24.22 27.72
CA ASP A 364 -10.87 -23.32 28.51
C ASP A 364 -11.10 -21.84 28.14
N ILE A 365 -11.26 -21.53 26.84
CA ILE A 365 -11.56 -20.18 26.35
C ILE A 365 -12.90 -19.71 26.90
N ARG A 366 -13.94 -20.55 26.84
CA ARG A 366 -15.29 -20.23 27.36
C ARG A 366 -15.27 -20.05 28.88
N ASP A 367 -14.60 -20.93 29.60
CA ASP A 367 -14.48 -20.89 31.05
C ASP A 367 -13.70 -19.66 31.50
N PHE A 368 -12.64 -19.29 30.77
CA PHE A 368 -11.93 -18.04 31.01
C PHE A 368 -12.85 -16.84 30.82
N ARG A 369 -13.56 -16.72 29.69
CA ARG A 369 -14.53 -15.62 29.46
C ARG A 369 -15.53 -15.52 30.60
N LYS A 370 -16.10 -16.65 31.04
CA LYS A 370 -17.09 -16.71 32.11
C LYS A 370 -16.51 -16.30 33.47
N ARG A 371 -15.31 -16.77 33.84
CA ARG A 371 -14.73 -16.53 35.17
C ARG A 371 -14.11 -15.15 35.33
N SER A 372 -13.53 -14.59 34.27
CA SER A 372 -12.90 -13.26 34.33
C SER A 372 -13.86 -12.14 33.96
N GLY A 373 -14.98 -12.44 33.29
CA GLY A 373 -15.93 -11.43 32.81
C GLY A 373 -15.37 -10.58 31.67
N VAL A 374 -14.36 -11.07 30.94
CA VAL A 374 -13.75 -10.30 29.84
C VAL A 374 -14.69 -10.11 28.66
N ASP A 375 -14.75 -8.89 28.15
CA ASP A 375 -15.59 -8.50 27.02
C ASP A 375 -14.99 -8.96 25.68
N ARG A 376 -13.66 -8.87 25.59
CA ARG A 376 -12.88 -9.17 24.38
C ARG A 376 -11.70 -10.07 24.71
N VAL A 377 -11.21 -10.80 23.73
CA VAL A 377 -10.07 -11.70 23.91
C VAL A 377 -9.22 -11.77 22.65
N VAL A 378 -7.92 -11.98 22.83
CA VAL A 378 -6.94 -12.23 21.76
C VAL A 378 -6.02 -13.37 22.19
N MET A 379 -5.59 -14.20 21.23
CA MET A 379 -4.66 -15.30 21.50
C MET A 379 -3.32 -15.07 20.81
N ILE A 380 -2.23 -15.26 21.56
CA ILE A 380 -0.87 -15.14 21.06
C ILE A 380 -0.11 -16.42 21.38
N TRP A 381 0.44 -17.03 20.34
CA TRP A 381 1.39 -18.13 20.49
C TRP A 381 2.77 -17.59 20.86
N ALA A 382 3.25 -17.91 22.05
CA ALA A 382 4.59 -17.60 22.54
C ALA A 382 5.29 -18.84 23.13
N ALA A 383 4.83 -20.02 22.74
CA ALA A 383 5.39 -21.31 23.13
C ALA A 383 6.54 -21.72 22.20
N SER A 384 7.19 -22.83 22.54
CA SER A 384 8.34 -23.36 21.80
C SER A 384 8.08 -23.52 20.30
N THR A 385 9.15 -23.36 19.53
CA THR A 385 9.16 -23.69 18.09
C THR A 385 8.91 -25.19 17.91
N GLU A 386 7.96 -25.53 17.04
CA GLU A 386 7.65 -26.91 16.67
C GLU A 386 8.55 -27.37 15.51
N VAL A 387 8.66 -28.69 15.34
CA VAL A 387 9.33 -29.30 14.18
C VAL A 387 8.76 -28.78 12.85
N PHE A 388 9.61 -28.79 11.82
CA PHE A 388 9.24 -28.30 10.49
C PHE A 388 8.12 -29.13 9.85
N LEU A 389 7.06 -28.44 9.41
CA LEU A 389 5.93 -29.01 8.67
C LEU A 389 5.61 -28.16 7.45
N THR A 390 5.14 -28.81 6.39
CA THR A 390 4.62 -28.15 5.18
C THR A 390 3.12 -28.38 5.03
N ALA A 391 2.45 -27.48 4.30
CA ALA A 391 1.04 -27.65 3.99
C ALA A 391 0.83 -28.92 3.13
N GLY A 392 -0.15 -29.76 3.49
CA GLY A 392 -0.46 -31.01 2.82
C GLY A 392 -1.98 -31.21 2.65
N PRO A 393 -2.45 -32.40 2.26
CA PRO A 393 -3.88 -32.67 2.02
C PRO A 393 -4.78 -32.39 3.24
N ALA A 394 -4.29 -32.70 4.45
CA ALA A 394 -5.00 -32.43 5.71
C ALA A 394 -5.26 -30.94 5.97
N HIS A 395 -4.53 -30.05 5.29
CA HIS A 395 -4.52 -28.61 5.53
C HIS A 395 -5.37 -27.81 4.51
N GLN A 396 -5.97 -28.47 3.51
CA GLN A 396 -6.59 -27.79 2.36
C GLN A 396 -8.01 -27.26 2.64
N SER A 397 -8.77 -27.93 3.51
CA SER A 397 -10.13 -27.53 3.84
C SER A 397 -10.43 -27.80 5.31
N LEU A 398 -11.40 -27.07 5.87
CA LEU A 398 -11.82 -27.26 7.26
C LEU A 398 -12.27 -28.71 7.52
N GLN A 399 -13.00 -29.30 6.57
CA GLN A 399 -13.46 -30.69 6.68
C GLN A 399 -12.28 -31.69 6.70
N ALA A 400 -11.28 -31.49 5.85
CA ALA A 400 -10.08 -32.34 5.85
C ALA A 400 -9.28 -32.18 7.15
N PHE A 401 -9.17 -30.95 7.64
CA PHE A 401 -8.48 -30.61 8.88
C PHE A 401 -9.16 -31.22 10.11
N GLU A 402 -10.49 -31.14 10.21
CA GLU A 402 -11.26 -31.76 11.31
C GLU A 402 -11.18 -33.29 11.28
N LYS A 403 -11.28 -33.91 10.11
CA LYS A 403 -11.08 -35.35 9.95
C LYS A 403 -9.67 -35.78 10.37
N ALA A 404 -8.65 -35.01 10.00
CA ALA A 404 -7.27 -35.28 10.39
C ALA A 404 -7.08 -35.18 11.93
N MET A 405 -7.77 -34.24 12.61
CA MET A 405 -7.79 -34.18 14.07
C MET A 405 -8.44 -35.40 14.72
N GLU A 406 -9.54 -35.90 14.16
CA GLU A 406 -10.23 -37.12 14.65
C GLU A 406 -9.35 -38.36 14.49
N GLN A 407 -8.51 -38.39 13.46
CA GLN A 407 -7.62 -39.51 13.14
C GLN A 407 -6.23 -39.41 13.81
N ASN A 408 -5.99 -38.39 14.65
CA ASN A 408 -4.66 -38.12 15.24
C ASN A 408 -3.55 -37.95 14.21
N ASP A 409 -3.86 -37.42 13.02
CA ASP A 409 -2.90 -37.28 11.93
C ASP A 409 -1.68 -36.45 12.38
N PRO A 410 -0.43 -36.94 12.17
CA PRO A 410 0.79 -36.25 12.57
C PRO A 410 1.00 -34.90 11.85
N ALA A 411 0.29 -34.62 10.76
CA ALA A 411 0.34 -33.31 10.11
C ALA A 411 -0.27 -32.18 10.96
N ILE A 412 -1.18 -32.52 11.89
CA ILE A 412 -1.85 -31.52 12.75
C ILE A 412 -1.04 -31.29 14.03
N ALA A 413 -0.28 -30.19 14.08
CA ALA A 413 0.52 -29.83 15.25
C ALA A 413 -0.31 -29.21 16.39
N PRO A 414 0.17 -29.26 17.65
CA PRO A 414 -0.48 -28.60 18.78
C PRO A 414 -0.82 -27.13 18.52
N SER A 415 0.07 -26.34 17.90
CA SER A 415 -0.21 -24.94 17.56
C SER A 415 -1.45 -24.75 16.69
N MET A 416 -1.73 -25.69 15.79
CA MET A 416 -2.92 -25.67 14.94
C MET A 416 -4.19 -25.97 15.75
N LEU A 417 -4.10 -26.76 16.83
CA LEU A 417 -5.24 -27.01 17.73
C LEU A 417 -5.64 -25.74 18.49
N TYR A 418 -4.66 -24.96 18.97
CA TYR A 418 -4.93 -23.66 19.59
C TYR A 418 -5.50 -22.67 18.60
N ALA A 419 -4.93 -22.58 17.39
CA ALA A 419 -5.46 -21.73 16.33
C ALA A 419 -6.90 -22.10 15.95
N TYR A 420 -7.19 -23.38 15.75
CA TYR A 420 -8.54 -23.88 15.50
C TYR A 420 -9.49 -23.52 16.65
N ALA A 421 -9.10 -23.78 17.90
CA ALA A 421 -9.91 -23.46 19.08
C ALA A 421 -10.21 -21.97 19.19
N ALA A 422 -9.19 -21.12 18.99
CA ALA A 422 -9.33 -19.67 18.99
C ALA A 422 -10.35 -19.20 17.93
N LEU A 423 -10.18 -19.62 16.67
CA LEU A 423 -11.05 -19.22 15.58
C LEU A 423 -12.50 -19.72 15.79
N MET A 424 -12.67 -20.93 16.31
CA MET A 424 -14.00 -21.47 16.61
C MET A 424 -14.72 -20.74 17.75
N GLU A 425 -13.99 -20.07 18.64
CA GLU A 425 -14.51 -19.24 19.75
C GLU A 425 -14.40 -17.72 19.47
N ASN A 426 -14.27 -17.35 18.20
CA ASN A 426 -14.21 -15.96 17.72
C ASN A 426 -13.09 -15.13 18.36
N VAL A 427 -11.92 -15.74 18.49
CA VAL A 427 -10.70 -15.14 19.08
C VAL A 427 -9.67 -14.91 17.97
N PRO A 428 -9.20 -13.66 17.76
CA PRO A 428 -8.06 -13.36 16.90
C PRO A 428 -6.80 -14.13 17.33
N PHE A 429 -5.96 -14.48 16.36
CA PHE A 429 -4.77 -15.31 16.63
C PHE A 429 -3.50 -14.76 15.99
N ALA A 430 -2.46 -14.55 16.81
CA ALA A 430 -1.12 -14.18 16.37
C ALA A 430 -0.11 -15.31 16.64
N ASN A 431 0.62 -15.74 15.61
CA ASN A 431 1.66 -16.75 15.74
C ASN A 431 3.05 -16.11 15.96
N GLY A 432 3.57 -16.21 17.18
CA GLY A 432 4.90 -15.67 17.55
C GLY A 432 6.08 -16.59 17.25
N ALA A 433 5.86 -17.82 16.77
CA ALA A 433 6.89 -18.80 16.42
C ALA A 433 6.89 -19.07 14.90
N PRO A 434 7.93 -19.67 14.30
CA PRO A 434 7.98 -19.93 12.85
C PRO A 434 7.14 -21.14 12.41
N ASN A 435 6.32 -21.69 13.30
CA ASN A 435 5.46 -22.86 13.11
C ASN A 435 4.44 -22.64 11.97
N LEU A 436 3.96 -23.72 11.35
CA LEU A 436 2.96 -23.62 10.28
C LEU A 436 1.62 -23.05 10.80
N THR A 437 1.11 -23.55 11.93
CA THR A 437 0.01 -22.96 12.71
C THR A 437 -1.18 -22.46 11.86
N VAL A 438 -1.41 -21.14 11.77
CA VAL A 438 -2.51 -20.51 11.00
C VAL A 438 -2.21 -20.37 9.51
N ASP A 439 -0.98 -20.65 9.09
CA ASP A 439 -0.50 -20.52 7.71
C ASP A 439 -0.85 -21.76 6.86
N VAL A 440 -2.12 -22.14 6.91
CA VAL A 440 -2.71 -23.25 6.16
C VAL A 440 -4.06 -22.85 5.56
N PRO A 441 -4.39 -23.29 4.33
CA PRO A 441 -5.63 -22.89 3.66
C PRO A 441 -6.90 -23.11 4.49
N ALA A 442 -6.98 -24.23 5.23
CA ALA A 442 -8.12 -24.54 6.10
C ALA A 442 -8.37 -23.48 7.19
N LEU A 443 -7.32 -23.01 7.86
CA LEU A 443 -7.44 -22.05 8.97
C LEU A 443 -7.52 -20.60 8.48
N VAL A 444 -6.84 -20.28 7.36
CA VAL A 444 -7.05 -18.99 6.67
C VAL A 444 -8.50 -18.85 6.23
N GLY A 445 -9.05 -19.88 5.55
CA GLY A 445 -10.45 -19.88 5.13
C GLY A 445 -11.44 -19.82 6.29
N LEU A 446 -11.14 -20.48 7.42
CA LEU A 446 -11.96 -20.38 8.63
C LEU A 446 -11.92 -18.96 9.24
N ALA A 447 -10.76 -18.32 9.26
CA ALA A 447 -10.61 -16.94 9.74
C ALA A 447 -11.39 -15.96 8.85
N ASP A 448 -11.33 -16.12 7.54
CA ASP A 448 -12.11 -15.30 6.59
C ASP A 448 -13.62 -15.51 6.77
N GLN A 449 -14.07 -16.77 6.87
CA GLN A 449 -15.48 -17.10 7.08
C GLN A 449 -16.05 -16.48 8.36
N ARG A 450 -15.24 -16.41 9.41
CA ARG A 450 -15.65 -15.86 10.71
C ARG A 450 -15.34 -14.38 10.89
N GLY A 451 -14.73 -13.73 9.90
CA GLY A 451 -14.35 -12.33 9.99
C GLY A 451 -13.28 -12.05 11.05
N LEU A 452 -12.35 -12.98 11.28
CA LEU A 452 -11.35 -12.90 12.35
C LEU A 452 -9.97 -12.54 11.81
N PRO A 453 -9.24 -11.62 12.47
CA PRO A 453 -7.87 -11.32 12.10
C PRO A 453 -6.92 -12.42 12.58
N ILE A 454 -6.05 -12.87 11.66
CA ILE A 454 -4.94 -13.77 11.93
C ILE A 454 -3.63 -13.17 11.44
N GLY A 455 -2.51 -13.63 12.00
CA GLY A 455 -1.21 -13.26 11.46
C GLY A 455 -0.06 -13.96 12.14
N GLY A 456 1.12 -13.70 11.61
CA GLY A 456 2.33 -14.42 11.92
C GLY A 456 3.30 -14.26 10.75
N LYS A 457 4.49 -14.87 10.81
CA LYS A 457 4.94 -15.72 11.91
C LYS A 457 6.37 -15.38 12.35
N ASP A 458 6.68 -15.80 13.57
CA ASP A 458 7.94 -15.57 14.30
C ASP A 458 8.21 -14.10 14.65
N PHE A 459 8.33 -13.76 15.94
CA PHE A 459 8.58 -12.38 16.34
C PHE A 459 9.88 -11.82 15.76
N LYS A 460 9.82 -10.64 15.13
CA LYS A 460 10.99 -9.97 14.54
C LYS A 460 11.82 -9.27 15.61
N THR A 461 12.77 -10.01 16.16
CA THR A 461 13.74 -9.52 17.16
C THR A 461 15.19 -9.72 16.69
N GLY A 462 16.13 -9.15 17.46
CA GLY A 462 17.54 -9.46 17.39
C GLY A 462 18.17 -9.30 16.00
N GLN A 463 18.88 -10.34 15.55
CA GLN A 463 19.64 -10.34 14.30
C GLN A 463 18.77 -10.16 13.06
N THR A 464 17.59 -10.80 12.98
CA THR A 464 16.74 -10.68 11.78
C THR A 464 16.20 -9.26 11.63
N MET A 465 15.85 -8.59 12.73
CA MET A 465 15.51 -7.16 12.71
C MET A 465 16.66 -6.34 12.07
N MET A 466 17.91 -6.62 12.45
CA MET A 466 19.06 -5.92 11.89
C MET A 466 19.25 -6.16 10.39
N LYS A 467 19.03 -7.39 9.90
CA LYS A 467 19.03 -7.70 8.46
C LYS A 467 17.99 -6.87 7.71
N THR A 468 16.78 -6.75 8.24
CA THR A 468 15.70 -5.96 7.65
C THR A 468 15.91 -4.44 7.72
N VAL A 469 16.94 -3.98 8.43
CA VAL A 469 17.38 -2.56 8.46
C VAL A 469 18.53 -2.34 7.47
N LEU A 470 19.52 -3.22 7.48
CA LEU A 470 20.76 -3.04 6.71
C LEU A 470 20.61 -3.42 5.24
N ALA A 471 19.93 -4.52 4.93
CA ALA A 471 19.75 -4.95 3.53
C ALA A 471 19.02 -3.89 2.68
N PRO A 472 17.93 -3.24 3.18
CA PRO A 472 17.33 -2.14 2.45
C PRO A 472 18.25 -0.94 2.27
N ALA A 473 19.12 -0.64 3.24
CA ALA A 473 20.07 0.46 3.12
C ALA A 473 21.08 0.23 2.00
N PHE A 474 21.57 -1.01 1.86
CA PHE A 474 22.47 -1.40 0.75
C PHE A 474 21.76 -1.28 -0.59
N LYS A 475 20.54 -1.82 -0.69
CA LYS A 475 19.72 -1.71 -1.90
C LYS A 475 19.40 -0.26 -2.25
N ALA A 476 19.00 0.57 -1.29
CA ALA A 476 18.69 1.97 -1.51
C ALA A 476 19.88 2.77 -2.08
N ARG A 477 21.11 2.29 -1.89
CA ARG A 477 22.34 2.88 -2.42
C ARG A 477 22.96 2.09 -3.57
N MET A 478 22.31 1.01 -4.01
CA MET A 478 22.80 0.10 -5.05
C MET A 478 24.21 -0.42 -4.77
N LEU A 479 24.47 -0.76 -3.49
CA LEU A 479 25.71 -1.44 -3.09
C LEU A 479 25.53 -2.93 -3.31
N GLY A 480 26.48 -3.56 -3.99
CA GLY A 480 26.46 -4.99 -4.23
C GLY A 480 26.84 -5.78 -2.98
N LEU A 481 26.44 -7.06 -2.95
CA LEU A 481 26.70 -7.96 -1.83
C LEU A 481 27.39 -9.23 -2.36
N SER A 482 28.56 -9.55 -1.82
CA SER A 482 29.27 -10.79 -2.14
C SER A 482 28.95 -11.90 -1.14
N GLY A 483 28.78 -11.54 0.14
CA GLY A 483 28.49 -12.52 1.17
C GLY A 483 27.90 -11.91 2.43
N TRP A 484 27.10 -12.71 3.13
CA TRP A 484 26.57 -12.37 4.44
C TRP A 484 26.64 -13.61 5.33
N TYR A 485 27.58 -13.59 6.27
CA TYR A 485 27.72 -14.63 7.28
C TYR A 485 27.08 -14.17 8.58
N SER A 486 26.20 -14.98 9.15
CA SER A 486 25.50 -14.71 10.40
C SER A 486 25.69 -15.87 11.36
N THR A 487 26.16 -15.60 12.57
CA THR A 487 26.17 -16.56 13.68
C THR A 487 25.42 -16.01 14.88
N ASN A 488 24.84 -16.90 15.69
CA ASN A 488 24.18 -16.53 16.94
C ASN A 488 24.61 -17.50 18.04
N ILE A 489 24.75 -16.98 19.25
CA ILE A 489 24.88 -17.80 20.47
C ILE A 489 23.79 -17.40 21.47
N LEU A 490 23.15 -18.39 22.10
CA LEU A 490 22.14 -18.20 23.14
C LEU A 490 22.06 -19.43 24.05
N GLY A 491 21.63 -19.25 25.30
CA GLY A 491 21.66 -20.30 26.33
C GLY A 491 20.34 -20.54 27.06
N ASN A 492 19.26 -19.87 26.65
CA ASN A 492 17.92 -20.09 27.21
C ASN A 492 17.24 -21.32 26.59
N ARG A 493 16.00 -21.61 27.03
CA ARG A 493 15.21 -22.76 26.53
C ARG A 493 14.98 -22.73 25.02
N ASP A 494 14.88 -21.55 24.40
CA ASP A 494 14.76 -21.44 22.95
C ASP A 494 16.03 -21.98 22.27
N GLY A 495 17.21 -21.62 22.79
CA GLY A 495 18.49 -22.18 22.35
C GLY A 495 18.57 -23.71 22.49
N GLU A 496 18.09 -24.25 23.61
CA GLU A 496 18.09 -25.69 23.85
C GLU A 496 17.19 -26.45 22.86
N VAL A 497 16.00 -25.92 22.56
CA VAL A 497 15.08 -26.50 21.57
C VAL A 497 15.65 -26.39 20.16
N LEU A 498 16.28 -25.27 19.81
CA LEU A 498 16.85 -25.01 18.48
C LEU A 498 18.15 -25.80 18.20
N ASP A 499 18.73 -26.44 19.21
CA ASP A 499 19.86 -27.36 19.03
C ASP A 499 19.41 -28.76 18.53
N ASP A 500 18.10 -28.99 18.37
CA ASP A 500 17.55 -30.07 17.56
C ASP A 500 17.49 -29.69 16.06
N PRO A 501 18.07 -30.49 15.13
CA PRO A 501 18.14 -30.14 13.70
C PRO A 501 16.79 -29.93 13.01
N GLU A 502 15.73 -30.65 13.39
CA GLU A 502 14.40 -30.52 12.78
C GLU A 502 13.71 -29.23 13.21
N SER A 503 13.88 -28.85 14.48
CA SER A 503 13.40 -27.58 15.02
C SER A 503 14.20 -26.40 14.47
N PHE A 504 15.52 -26.58 14.26
CA PHE A 504 16.40 -25.61 13.63
C PHE A 504 15.99 -25.30 12.19
N LYS A 505 15.62 -26.32 11.40
CA LYS A 505 15.24 -26.15 9.99
C LYS A 505 14.10 -25.13 9.81
N THR A 506 13.10 -25.15 10.70
CA THR A 506 12.00 -24.16 10.70
C THR A 506 12.53 -22.72 10.83
N LYS A 507 13.56 -22.52 11.64
CA LYS A 507 14.20 -21.21 11.85
C LYS A 507 15.14 -20.84 10.71
N GLU A 508 15.84 -21.81 10.13
CA GLU A 508 16.75 -21.59 9.00
C GLU A 508 16.00 -21.05 7.78
N GLU A 509 14.92 -21.72 7.35
CA GLU A 509 14.07 -21.28 6.23
C GLU A 509 13.55 -19.84 6.43
N SER A 510 13.08 -19.52 7.64
CA SER A 510 12.59 -18.16 7.99
C SER A 510 13.65 -17.07 7.86
N LYS A 511 14.94 -17.42 7.98
CA LYS A 511 16.08 -16.48 8.02
C LYS A 511 16.79 -16.32 6.68
N LEU A 512 16.75 -17.35 5.82
CA LEU A 512 17.42 -17.33 4.52
C LEU A 512 16.66 -16.46 3.51
N GLY A 513 15.34 -16.60 3.41
CA GLY A 513 14.54 -15.88 2.41
C GLY A 513 14.50 -14.36 2.56
N VAL A 514 14.77 -13.82 3.76
CA VAL A 514 14.68 -12.37 4.04
C VAL A 514 15.55 -11.53 3.10
N LEU A 515 16.79 -11.97 2.84
CA LEU A 515 17.70 -11.20 1.98
C LEU A 515 17.28 -11.26 0.51
N GLU A 516 16.81 -12.42 0.06
CA GLU A 516 16.37 -12.63 -1.31
C GLU A 516 15.20 -11.71 -1.68
N TYR A 517 14.18 -11.62 -0.81
CA TYR A 517 13.04 -10.74 -1.03
C TYR A 517 13.42 -9.25 -1.02
N ILE A 518 14.31 -8.83 -0.12
CA ILE A 518 14.74 -7.44 -0.03
C ILE A 518 15.60 -7.09 -1.24
N LEU A 519 16.64 -7.86 -1.52
CA LEU A 519 17.68 -7.54 -2.50
C LEU A 519 17.25 -7.84 -3.94
N GLN A 520 16.32 -8.78 -4.17
CA GLN A 520 15.75 -9.12 -5.47
C GLN A 520 16.83 -9.49 -6.52
N PRO A 521 17.56 -10.61 -6.33
CA PRO A 521 18.66 -11.00 -7.22
C PRO A 521 18.23 -11.18 -8.68
N ASP A 522 17.00 -11.61 -8.94
CA ASP A 522 16.46 -11.70 -10.31
C ASP A 522 16.34 -10.35 -11.01
N GLN A 523 16.11 -9.27 -10.25
CA GLN A 523 15.99 -7.90 -10.77
C GLN A 523 17.34 -7.18 -10.84
N TYR A 524 18.28 -7.54 -9.95
CA TYR A 524 19.60 -6.93 -9.84
C TYR A 524 20.71 -8.01 -9.83
N PRO A 525 20.83 -8.80 -10.90
CA PRO A 525 21.73 -9.95 -10.93
C PRO A 525 23.20 -9.56 -10.79
N GLU A 526 23.61 -8.38 -11.27
CA GLU A 526 24.99 -7.88 -11.16
C GLU A 526 25.38 -7.55 -9.71
N LEU A 527 24.41 -7.21 -8.86
CA LEU A 527 24.65 -6.82 -7.47
C LEU A 527 24.46 -7.97 -6.50
N TYR A 528 23.49 -8.86 -6.77
CA TYR A 528 23.05 -9.87 -5.81
C TYR A 528 22.91 -11.29 -6.37
N GLY A 529 23.18 -11.53 -7.65
CA GLY A 529 23.01 -12.85 -8.28
C GLY A 529 23.96 -13.92 -7.75
N ASN A 530 25.08 -13.53 -7.13
CA ASN A 530 26.11 -14.45 -6.63
C ASN A 530 26.40 -14.26 -5.13
N VAL A 531 25.37 -13.95 -4.33
CA VAL A 531 25.53 -13.76 -2.88
C VAL A 531 25.73 -15.10 -2.17
N PHE A 532 26.78 -15.21 -1.35
CA PHE A 532 26.93 -16.31 -0.41
C PHE A 532 26.31 -16.00 0.95
N HIS A 533 25.16 -16.61 1.27
CA HIS A 533 24.47 -16.41 2.56
C HIS A 533 24.65 -17.62 3.49
N LYS A 534 25.08 -17.39 4.73
CA LYS A 534 25.26 -18.46 5.71
C LYS A 534 24.70 -18.06 7.08
N VAL A 535 23.90 -18.93 7.68
CA VAL A 535 23.37 -18.76 9.04
C VAL A 535 23.77 -19.93 9.94
N ARG A 536 24.18 -19.61 11.17
CA ARG A 536 24.43 -20.56 12.25
C ARG A 536 23.79 -20.07 13.55
N ILE A 537 23.30 -21.00 14.34
CA ILE A 537 22.86 -20.78 15.72
C ILE A 537 23.52 -21.87 16.55
N ASN A 538 24.16 -21.48 17.66
CA ASN A 538 24.85 -22.41 18.55
C ASN A 538 24.27 -22.26 19.95
N TYR A 539 23.91 -23.37 20.57
CA TYR A 539 23.51 -23.38 21.96
C TYR A 539 24.74 -23.22 22.87
N TYR A 540 24.72 -22.18 23.69
CA TYR A 540 25.80 -21.85 24.62
C TYR A 540 25.19 -21.47 25.98
N PRO A 541 24.98 -22.47 26.87
CA PRO A 541 24.24 -22.30 28.12
C PRO A 541 24.61 -21.09 28.99
N PRO A 542 25.91 -20.73 29.16
CA PRO A 542 26.29 -19.60 30.03
C PRO A 542 25.67 -18.25 29.65
N ARG A 543 25.18 -18.08 28.41
CA ARG A 543 24.56 -16.82 27.97
C ARG A 543 23.14 -16.62 28.46
N GLY A 544 22.40 -17.68 28.81
CA GLY A 544 20.97 -17.56 29.14
C GLY A 544 20.20 -16.81 28.04
N ASP A 545 19.38 -15.82 28.42
CA ASP A 545 18.63 -14.96 27.47
C ASP A 545 19.49 -13.88 26.78
N ASN A 546 20.76 -13.70 27.18
CA ASN A 546 21.68 -12.73 26.57
C ASN A 546 22.22 -13.27 25.25
N LYS A 547 21.38 -13.23 24.22
CA LYS A 547 21.73 -13.62 22.87
C LYS A 547 22.75 -12.67 22.27
N GLU A 548 23.72 -13.22 21.57
CA GLU A 548 24.68 -12.46 20.77
C GLU A 548 24.55 -12.88 19.30
N GLY A 549 24.38 -11.92 18.41
CA GLY A 549 24.34 -12.13 16.97
C GLY A 549 25.49 -11.41 16.30
N TRP A 550 26.33 -12.14 15.57
CA TRP A 550 27.46 -11.58 14.83
C TRP A 550 27.23 -11.75 13.33
N ASP A 551 27.39 -10.66 12.59
CA ASP A 551 27.25 -10.62 11.14
C ASP A 551 28.52 -10.05 10.50
N ASN A 552 29.06 -10.77 9.51
CA ASN A 552 30.09 -10.29 8.59
C ASN A 552 29.47 -10.12 7.21
N ILE A 553 29.46 -8.89 6.72
CA ILE A 553 28.76 -8.48 5.52
C ILE A 553 29.79 -7.95 4.53
N ASP A 554 30.04 -8.70 3.46
CA ASP A 554 30.99 -8.36 2.42
C ASP A 554 30.24 -7.67 1.27
N ILE A 555 30.42 -6.35 1.16
CA ILE A 555 29.76 -5.50 0.17
C ILE A 555 30.76 -4.99 -0.86
N PHE A 556 30.28 -4.49 -1.99
CA PHE A 556 31.11 -3.79 -2.96
C PHE A 556 30.41 -2.55 -3.53
N GLY A 557 31.21 -1.56 -3.92
CA GLY A 557 30.72 -0.26 -4.37
C GLY A 557 31.25 0.12 -5.75
N TRP A 558 31.49 1.43 -5.93
CA TRP A 558 32.00 2.00 -7.17
C TRP A 558 33.22 1.24 -7.71
N MET A 559 33.24 0.98 -9.02
CA MET A 559 34.28 0.19 -9.70
C MET A 559 34.47 -1.24 -9.15
N GLY A 560 33.50 -1.78 -8.41
CA GLY A 560 33.57 -3.12 -7.84
C GLY A 560 34.48 -3.24 -6.62
N TYR A 561 34.89 -2.12 -6.00
CA TYR A 561 35.80 -2.16 -4.85
C TYR A 561 35.13 -2.80 -3.63
N PRO A 562 35.74 -3.84 -3.02
CA PRO A 562 35.18 -4.54 -1.87
C PRO A 562 35.34 -3.72 -0.59
N MET A 563 34.36 -3.85 0.30
CA MET A 563 34.33 -3.30 1.64
C MET A 563 33.66 -4.31 2.58
N GLN A 564 33.78 -4.11 3.89
CA GLN A 564 33.22 -5.01 4.88
C GLN A 564 32.54 -4.25 6.00
N ILE A 565 31.38 -4.75 6.43
CA ILE A 565 30.66 -4.29 7.61
C ILE A 565 30.59 -5.44 8.61
N LYS A 566 30.91 -5.16 9.87
CA LYS A 566 30.75 -6.09 10.98
C LYS A 566 29.71 -5.56 11.94
N VAL A 567 28.77 -6.42 12.31
CA VAL A 567 27.76 -6.10 13.31
C VAL A 567 27.88 -7.13 14.41
N ASP A 568 28.07 -6.66 15.64
CA ASP A 568 27.95 -7.47 16.84
C ASP A 568 26.79 -6.92 17.66
N PHE A 569 25.74 -7.72 17.81
CA PHE A 569 24.52 -7.32 18.51
C PHE A 569 24.27 -8.22 19.71
N LEU A 570 24.67 -7.72 20.88
CA LEU A 570 24.31 -8.25 22.18
C LEU A 570 22.90 -7.79 22.51
N CYS A 571 21.95 -8.71 22.56
CA CYS A 571 20.54 -8.43 22.77
C CYS A 571 19.91 -9.42 23.76
N ARG A 572 18.77 -9.04 24.33
CA ARG A 572 17.93 -9.92 25.13
C ARG A 572 16.64 -10.17 24.36
N ASP A 573 16.47 -11.40 23.86
CA ASP A 573 15.36 -11.71 22.96
C ASP A 573 14.01 -11.50 23.67
N SER A 574 13.90 -11.86 24.95
CA SER A 574 12.66 -11.68 25.70
C SER A 574 12.32 -10.21 25.96
N ILE A 575 13.33 -9.35 26.16
CA ILE A 575 13.15 -7.90 26.30
C ILE A 575 12.68 -7.27 24.98
N LEU A 576 13.19 -7.75 23.83
CA LEU A 576 12.76 -7.28 22.51
C LEU A 576 11.37 -7.82 22.12
N ALA A 577 11.03 -9.05 22.52
CA ALA A 577 9.79 -9.71 22.15
C ALA A 577 8.59 -9.26 23.00
N ALA A 578 8.76 -9.02 24.30
CA ALA A 578 7.68 -8.60 25.20
C ALA A 578 6.86 -7.39 24.71
N PRO A 579 7.46 -6.27 24.24
CA PRO A 579 6.69 -5.16 23.70
C PRO A 579 6.00 -5.49 22.36
N ILE A 580 6.54 -6.41 21.57
CA ILE A 580 5.88 -6.91 20.36
C ILE A 580 4.61 -7.66 20.73
N VAL A 581 4.64 -8.52 21.76
CA VAL A 581 3.45 -9.22 22.27
C VAL A 581 2.38 -8.22 22.70
N LEU A 582 2.77 -7.15 23.41
CA LEU A 582 1.84 -6.07 23.79
C LEU A 582 1.19 -5.42 22.57
N ASP A 583 2.01 -4.97 21.61
CA ASP A 583 1.51 -4.29 20.41
C ASP A 583 0.58 -5.20 19.59
N LEU A 584 0.93 -6.47 19.43
CA LEU A 584 0.09 -7.44 18.73
C LEU A 584 -1.23 -7.68 19.48
N ALA A 585 -1.22 -7.82 20.81
CA ALA A 585 -2.45 -7.99 21.57
C ALA A 585 -3.43 -6.83 21.33
N LEU A 586 -2.92 -5.60 21.36
CA LEU A 586 -3.72 -4.38 21.17
C LEU A 586 -4.18 -4.20 19.72
N PHE A 587 -3.31 -4.50 18.75
CA PHE A 587 -3.64 -4.32 17.33
C PHE A 587 -4.52 -5.42 16.75
N PHE A 588 -4.44 -6.66 17.24
CA PHE A 588 -5.39 -7.71 16.85
C PHE A 588 -6.80 -7.46 17.41
N ASP A 589 -6.89 -6.94 18.64
CA ASP A 589 -8.16 -6.45 19.20
C ASP A 589 -8.74 -5.30 18.36
N LEU A 590 -7.90 -4.32 18.00
CA LEU A 590 -8.30 -3.23 17.10
C LEU A 590 -8.76 -3.75 15.74
N ALA A 591 -8.02 -4.68 15.14
CA ALA A 591 -8.35 -5.25 13.84
C ALA A 591 -9.74 -5.90 13.86
N GLN A 592 -10.02 -6.69 14.91
CA GLN A 592 -11.32 -7.34 15.06
C GLN A 592 -12.44 -6.30 15.21
N ARG A 593 -12.25 -5.29 16.07
CA ARG A 593 -13.24 -4.21 16.27
C ARG A 593 -13.44 -3.33 15.04
N ALA A 594 -12.44 -3.24 14.17
CA ALA A 594 -12.52 -2.55 12.89
C ALA A 594 -13.14 -3.43 11.79
N GLY A 595 -13.52 -4.69 12.07
CA GLY A 595 -14.03 -5.63 11.08
C GLY A 595 -12.98 -6.03 10.03
N LEU A 596 -11.70 -6.00 10.37
CA LEU A 596 -10.64 -6.59 9.56
C LEU A 596 -10.62 -8.11 9.77
N SER A 597 -10.56 -8.85 8.66
CA SER A 597 -10.58 -10.31 8.64
C SER A 597 -9.36 -10.87 7.93
N GLY A 598 -9.06 -12.13 8.18
CA GLY A 598 -7.99 -12.86 7.52
C GLY A 598 -6.60 -12.33 7.89
N ILE A 599 -5.67 -12.44 6.95
CA ILE A 599 -4.26 -12.12 7.14
C ILE A 599 -4.06 -10.62 7.37
N GLN A 600 -3.54 -10.25 8.54
CA GLN A 600 -3.22 -8.87 8.90
C GLN A 600 -1.82 -8.46 8.42
N GLU A 601 -1.67 -8.35 7.10
CA GLU A 601 -0.37 -8.05 6.45
C GLU A 601 0.26 -6.72 6.93
N TRP A 602 -0.54 -5.75 7.38
CA TRP A 602 -0.05 -4.48 7.93
C TRP A 602 0.70 -4.63 9.26
N LEU A 603 0.60 -5.79 9.92
CA LEU A 603 1.36 -6.16 11.12
C LEU A 603 2.68 -6.86 10.82
N SER A 604 3.06 -7.00 9.53
CA SER A 604 4.33 -7.62 9.11
C SER A 604 5.57 -6.99 9.76
N PHE A 605 5.47 -5.74 10.19
CA PHE A 605 6.50 -5.05 11.00
C PHE A 605 7.01 -5.91 12.16
N TYR A 606 6.11 -6.65 12.81
CA TYR A 606 6.40 -7.47 14.00
C TYR A 606 6.86 -8.90 13.71
N PHE A 607 6.83 -9.37 12.46
CA PHE A 607 7.06 -10.78 12.11
C PHE A 607 8.28 -10.98 11.20
N LYS A 608 9.10 -12.00 11.46
CA LYS A 608 10.27 -12.36 10.65
C LYS A 608 9.85 -12.91 9.30
N SER A 609 8.81 -13.75 9.27
CA SER A 609 8.25 -14.36 8.07
C SER A 609 6.77 -14.01 7.99
N PRO A 610 6.43 -12.77 7.58
CA PRO A 610 5.05 -12.34 7.54
C PRO A 610 4.23 -13.18 6.57
N GLN A 611 3.05 -13.59 7.00
CA GLN A 611 2.08 -14.31 6.17
C GLN A 611 1.55 -13.40 5.06
N THR A 612 1.36 -13.94 3.87
CA THR A 612 0.81 -13.21 2.72
C THR A 612 -0.32 -13.97 2.05
N ALA A 613 -1.12 -13.24 1.27
CA ALA A 613 -2.13 -13.86 0.40
C ALA A 613 -1.45 -14.71 -0.69
N PRO A 614 -2.12 -15.77 -1.19
CA PRO A 614 -1.59 -16.58 -2.28
C PRO A 614 -1.16 -15.74 -3.49
N GLY A 615 0.07 -15.94 -3.96
CA GLY A 615 0.65 -15.22 -5.10
C GLY A 615 1.31 -13.88 -4.76
N LEU A 616 1.25 -13.42 -3.50
CA LEU A 616 1.95 -12.23 -3.04
C LEU A 616 3.24 -12.59 -2.29
N TYR A 617 4.34 -11.92 -2.60
CA TYR A 617 5.60 -12.09 -1.87
C TYR A 617 5.55 -11.33 -0.53
N PRO A 618 6.24 -11.81 0.52
CA PRO A 618 6.35 -11.09 1.78
C PRO A 618 7.24 -9.85 1.65
N GLU A 619 6.72 -8.70 2.07
CA GLU A 619 7.54 -7.51 2.26
C GLU A 619 8.37 -7.66 3.54
N HIS A 620 9.69 -7.48 3.46
CA HIS A 620 10.63 -7.63 4.57
C HIS A 620 11.40 -6.35 4.92
N ASP A 621 11.33 -5.30 4.11
CA ASP A 621 11.91 -3.99 4.42
C ASP A 621 11.20 -3.38 5.64
N LEU A 622 11.94 -3.21 6.74
CA LEU A 622 11.39 -2.72 8.00
C LEU A 622 10.75 -1.33 7.86
N PHE A 623 11.31 -0.47 7.01
CA PHE A 623 10.83 0.89 6.82
C PHE A 623 9.55 0.92 6.00
N ILE A 624 9.45 0.10 4.95
CA ILE A 624 8.20 -0.07 4.19
C ILE A 624 7.12 -0.67 5.09
N GLN A 625 7.43 -1.70 5.88
CA GLN A 625 6.50 -2.28 6.84
C GLN A 625 6.00 -1.26 7.88
N HIS A 626 6.89 -0.40 8.39
CA HIS A 626 6.52 0.65 9.35
C HIS A 626 5.65 1.74 8.71
N ILE A 627 5.92 2.13 7.46
CA ILE A 627 5.08 3.04 6.68
C ILE A 627 3.70 2.40 6.46
N LYS A 628 3.66 1.13 6.04
CA LYS A 628 2.42 0.36 5.85
C LYS A 628 1.58 0.35 7.13
N LEU A 629 2.17 -0.05 8.25
CA LEU A 629 1.50 -0.04 9.56
C LEU A 629 0.89 1.33 9.88
N LYS A 630 1.69 2.40 9.81
CA LYS A 630 1.19 3.75 10.14
C LYS A 630 0.15 4.25 9.15
N ASN A 631 0.28 3.96 7.86
CA ASN A 631 -0.73 4.34 6.86
C ASN A 631 -2.03 3.55 7.03
N THR A 632 -1.97 2.28 7.44
CA THR A 632 -3.16 1.52 7.82
C THR A 632 -3.85 2.14 9.03
N LEU A 633 -3.11 2.58 10.05
CA LEU A 633 -3.71 3.30 11.19
C LEU A 633 -4.37 4.63 10.78
N ARG A 634 -3.74 5.41 9.89
CA ARG A 634 -4.35 6.64 9.34
C ARG A 634 -5.64 6.34 8.58
N TRP A 635 -5.57 5.35 7.71
CA TRP A 635 -6.71 4.88 6.92
C TRP A 635 -7.89 4.44 7.81
N LEU A 636 -7.61 3.65 8.85
CA LEU A 636 -8.62 3.24 9.83
C LEU A 636 -9.29 4.43 10.51
N MET A 637 -8.54 5.49 10.79
CA MET A 637 -9.02 6.69 11.47
C MET A 637 -9.53 7.80 10.52
N GLY A 638 -9.56 7.57 9.21
CA GLY A 638 -10.02 8.55 8.23
C GLY A 638 -9.05 9.71 7.97
N GLU A 639 -7.76 9.53 8.28
CA GLU A 639 -6.68 10.48 7.96
C GLU A 639 -5.97 10.12 6.66
N ASP A 640 -5.44 11.13 5.98
CA ASP A 640 -4.69 10.96 4.73
C ASP A 640 -3.42 10.11 4.94
N GLN A 641 -3.13 9.20 4.01
CA GLN A 641 -1.89 8.45 4.04
C GLN A 641 -0.70 9.37 3.70
N ILE A 642 0.44 9.10 4.32
CA ILE A 642 1.67 9.86 4.07
C ILE A 642 2.51 9.18 3.00
N THR A 643 2.81 9.92 1.93
CA THR A 643 3.63 9.49 0.78
C THR A 643 5.04 10.09 0.76
N HIS A 644 5.34 11.05 1.64
CA HIS A 644 6.63 11.76 1.71
C HIS A 644 7.04 12.57 0.47
N LEU A 645 6.12 12.86 -0.45
CA LEU A 645 6.41 13.53 -1.73
C LEU A 645 6.99 14.96 -1.58
N GLY A 646 6.64 15.69 -0.51
CA GLY A 646 7.25 16.98 -0.18
C GLY A 646 6.91 18.12 -1.15
N ILE A 647 5.72 18.08 -1.75
CA ILE A 647 5.26 19.10 -2.72
C ILE A 647 5.29 20.51 -2.13
N GLU A 648 5.17 20.64 -0.80
CA GLU A 648 5.15 21.93 -0.11
C GLU A 648 6.44 22.76 -0.27
N TYR A 649 7.54 22.17 -0.76
CA TYR A 649 8.76 22.90 -1.12
C TYR A 649 8.69 23.55 -2.51
N TYR A 650 7.83 23.05 -3.38
CA TYR A 650 7.79 23.41 -4.80
C TYR A 650 6.51 24.18 -5.15
N GLU A 651 5.41 23.91 -4.46
CA GLU A 651 4.19 24.70 -4.51
C GLU A 651 4.24 25.76 -3.41
N LYS A 652 4.51 27.02 -3.80
CA LYS A 652 4.28 28.16 -2.91
C LYS A 652 2.78 28.27 -2.66
N VAL A 653 2.35 27.93 -1.45
CA VAL A 653 0.98 28.17 -0.96
C VAL A 653 0.64 29.65 -1.02
#